data_AF-A0A6G0Y5C8-F1
#
_entry.id   AF-A0A6G0Y5C8-F1
#
_cell.length_a   1.000
_cell.length_b   1.000
_cell.length_c   1.000
_cell.angle_alpha   90.00
_cell.angle_beta   90.00
_cell.angle_gamma   90.00
#
_symmetry.space_group_name_H-M   'P 1'
#
loop_
_entity.id
_entity.type
_entity.pdbx_description
1 polymer ?
#
loop_
_entity_poly.entity_id
_entity_poly.type
_entity_poly.pdbx_seq_one_letter_code
_entity_poly.pdbx_strand_id
1 'polypeptide(L)'
;MPRKRKIPINTIADIVKKYLGTIFKDNCVIVGPSHFIWTTIKNDLNNEISEKSLYTLVKCNRNNILCLLGIEASPEAEDVCKDIESDFNENSDSDAFLNKIDEKMKFNMTLSAEEWNSLQTSDVMYKRKHFLSRTYSILKPGVWADIMHSHFWEQTKFPCSISYKRAKIYENGNNYCEFYGMCTTCESKLNGVLENKPSINCRAVFHCTYRGNFNECVIEKKKYMSSQQKKYFLDKIVNGKMSASAARRLEANKIMNFGDKEPSHLPTSNALRIAKCRELKQGREDNDPVLAICRMKNINPYINVIKDIGYDRFFVHYWSATELNIYRKYVKYNKCPTICIDATGSLVKKPLLLTNRNTKHILLYEIAIHDKLLASQYSISHMLSEKHDNNSIHHWLEEWIRDGAPKPKQVVTDMSLALMVAVVKAFTQFNTLSSYIERCFNCLCHNESDLPQCFIRNDVAHVIKLVTNWSPLRSVDIRIKHFIVRAIGQIILSEELYDVQNILKHLFWLIYSKTDGTLSNGQYTYAAQGIDFLRKRIATGIVDQYLTVSSLQIESTDDTESEDELTLKQNINYNENRTLNHKKGPFYEVVREIALKCEEQVKFQMGNHDNLYYLPNITPEILNLCAYLPFWSGIMCKSFKYGDNPPSSAAIESQFNDLKNRVLKHVNSMPMRVDDFLKTHIESINGTMKLVNAKMVSQKLKNDQTYYTNEKSQITNEISPICNTSLNNDLSIITEKHFEFQKITKDILCVIKNSKELTEEDNMESGMDNVKKQIECDRSTISVASFIDDAEDDIIDQSKRQKTKGVTQSIYSVPNLEDEEISEENWKNVQKSSRKRKSIYLTPNREILLRNIDSRAKTKVIGLIKNGSKSKFMSVKCNNGNYVLSNTCSFDTIIQMLAVAYCDSIPYTKYVIEKKEEITLWQLIFCLLRDGVTVQTYKKRAEILSNLYPGEPILNGITYLSVEQSIDSMLNMLLKNYESVQIEEKCSSCKFERSEKKPLLTICVTEKMPTKRQLNLLINEEIKLLYNSTFCKKCTGLTEVTVVLGDHIFFNLINLNNTTDAQFTDTRILLNHIPKYISTLQSQYYLRGLGTTPDSQQVTTSHTAIGHYHAHVFRNPIDSWQIYDGIKEKVLIVSENTKVNLQIILYSK
;
A
#
# COMPACT_ATOMS: atom_id res chain seq x y z
N MET A 1 28.06 17.54 -28.57
CA MET A 1 28.47 18.60 -29.52
C MET A 1 29.52 18.05 -30.45
N PRO A 2 29.62 18.50 -31.71
CA PRO A 2 30.84 18.36 -32.51
C PRO A 2 31.99 19.11 -31.81
N ARG A 3 33.25 18.73 -32.06
CA ARG A 3 34.39 19.57 -31.68
C ARG A 3 34.34 20.85 -32.53
N LYS A 4 34.46 22.03 -31.90
CA LYS A 4 34.79 23.27 -32.64
C LYS A 4 36.15 23.05 -33.35
N ARG A 5 36.30 23.56 -34.58
CA ARG A 5 37.61 23.60 -35.25
C ARG A 5 38.50 24.63 -34.54
N LYS A 6 39.83 24.41 -34.55
CA LYS A 6 40.79 25.39 -34.02
C LYS A 6 40.85 26.63 -34.93
N ILE A 7 40.98 26.39 -36.23
CA ILE A 7 41.03 27.42 -37.28
C ILE A 7 39.59 27.74 -37.80
N PRO A 8 39.22 29.02 -37.98
CA PRO A 8 38.03 29.43 -38.74
C PRO A 8 38.07 28.98 -40.20
N ILE A 9 36.91 28.74 -40.83
CA ILE A 9 36.86 28.32 -42.24
C ILE A 9 37.37 29.41 -43.20
N ASN A 10 37.10 30.68 -42.91
CA ASN A 10 37.54 31.83 -43.72
C ASN A 10 39.07 31.85 -43.81
N THR A 11 39.78 31.76 -42.67
CA THR A 11 41.25 31.73 -42.62
C THR A 11 41.85 30.58 -43.44
N ILE A 12 41.18 29.42 -43.48
CA ILE A 12 41.59 28.31 -44.37
C ILE A 12 41.35 28.69 -45.83
N ALA A 13 40.20 29.28 -46.16
CA ALA A 13 39.90 29.75 -47.51
C ALA A 13 40.89 30.81 -47.99
N ASP A 14 41.19 31.82 -47.18
CA ASP A 14 42.10 32.93 -47.52
C ASP A 14 43.52 32.43 -47.87
N ILE A 15 44.03 31.44 -47.12
CA ILE A 15 45.34 30.83 -47.39
C ILE A 15 45.27 29.90 -48.61
N VAL A 16 44.23 29.08 -48.74
CA VAL A 16 44.00 28.23 -49.93
C VAL A 16 43.87 29.09 -51.21
N LYS A 17 43.31 30.31 -51.09
CA LYS A 17 43.12 31.26 -52.21
C LYS A 17 44.44 31.70 -52.84
N LYS A 18 45.53 31.80 -52.05
CA LYS A 18 46.89 32.10 -52.55
C LYS A 18 47.42 31.05 -53.54
N TYR A 19 46.95 29.81 -53.45
CA TYR A 19 47.51 28.66 -54.16
C TYR A 19 46.58 28.07 -55.22
N LEU A 20 45.51 28.79 -55.62
CA LEU A 20 44.50 28.28 -56.55
C LEU A 20 45.09 27.72 -57.86
N GLY A 21 45.95 28.48 -58.54
CA GLY A 21 46.62 28.05 -59.77
C GLY A 21 47.63 26.90 -59.62
N THR A 22 47.85 26.40 -58.40
CA THR A 22 48.67 25.21 -58.10
C THR A 22 47.83 24.05 -57.54
N ILE A 23 46.66 24.34 -56.97
CA ILE A 23 45.69 23.34 -56.51
C ILE A 23 44.84 22.84 -57.68
N PHE A 24 44.42 23.74 -58.57
CA PHE A 24 43.57 23.45 -59.71
C PHE A 24 44.41 23.49 -61.00
N LYS A 25 44.50 22.36 -61.69
CA LYS A 25 44.92 22.33 -63.09
C LYS A 25 43.72 22.56 -63.99
N ASP A 26 43.91 23.38 -65.03
CA ASP A 26 42.97 23.60 -66.13
C ASP A 26 41.54 23.94 -65.63
N ASN A 27 41.47 24.76 -64.57
CA ASN A 27 40.31 25.18 -63.78
C ASN A 27 39.41 24.07 -63.17
N CYS A 28 39.53 22.80 -63.58
CA CYS A 28 38.60 21.74 -63.19
C CYS A 28 39.23 20.58 -62.39
N VAL A 29 40.55 20.42 -62.35
CA VAL A 29 41.20 19.22 -61.78
C VAL A 29 42.02 19.54 -60.53
N ILE A 30 41.54 19.10 -59.36
CA ILE A 30 42.24 19.25 -58.07
C ILE A 30 43.40 18.26 -57.97
N VAL A 31 44.62 18.77 -57.71
CA VAL A 31 45.83 17.95 -57.54
C VAL A 31 45.73 16.96 -56.37
N GLY A 32 46.28 15.76 -56.57
CA GLY A 32 46.13 14.63 -55.65
C GLY A 32 46.60 14.88 -54.20
N PRO A 33 46.17 14.04 -53.24
CA PRO A 33 46.42 14.25 -51.80
C PRO A 33 47.91 14.20 -51.43
N SER A 34 48.76 13.61 -52.26
CA SER A 34 50.21 13.51 -52.10
C SER A 34 50.98 14.69 -52.71
N HIS A 35 50.30 15.68 -53.30
CA HIS A 35 50.95 16.82 -53.94
C HIS A 35 51.51 17.80 -52.88
N PHE A 36 52.76 18.21 -53.03
CA PHE A 36 53.50 19.01 -52.03
C PHE A 36 52.81 20.30 -51.61
N ILE A 37 51.93 20.86 -52.46
CA ILE A 37 51.14 22.06 -52.17
C ILE A 37 50.31 21.92 -50.89
N TRP A 38 49.83 20.71 -50.56
CA TRP A 38 49.08 20.47 -49.33
C TRP A 38 49.97 20.58 -48.08
N THR A 39 51.26 20.25 -48.20
CA THR A 39 52.27 20.44 -47.14
C THR A 39 52.62 21.93 -47.01
N THR A 40 52.73 22.67 -48.12
CA THR A 40 52.90 24.13 -48.10
C THR A 40 51.74 24.83 -47.40
N ILE A 41 50.49 24.53 -47.78
CA ILE A 41 49.28 25.10 -47.16
C ILE A 41 49.16 24.71 -45.67
N LYS A 42 49.58 23.50 -45.30
CA LYS A 42 49.66 23.05 -43.90
C LYS A 42 50.69 23.85 -43.09
N ASN A 43 51.83 24.22 -43.69
CA ASN A 43 52.83 25.07 -43.04
C ASN A 43 52.31 26.49 -42.84
N ASP A 44 51.70 27.11 -43.87
CA ASP A 44 51.01 28.41 -43.77
C ASP A 44 49.89 28.42 -42.70
N LEU A 45 49.26 27.27 -42.44
CA LEU A 45 48.26 27.06 -41.39
C LEU A 45 48.87 26.55 -40.06
N ASN A 46 50.14 26.87 -39.79
CA ASN A 46 50.86 26.57 -38.54
C ASN A 46 50.79 25.09 -38.11
N ASN A 47 50.72 24.16 -39.06
CA ASN A 47 50.53 22.72 -38.85
C ASN A 47 49.24 22.32 -38.09
N GLU A 48 48.27 23.22 -37.92
CA GLU A 48 47.03 22.95 -37.18
C GLU A 48 46.03 22.03 -37.92
N ILE A 49 46.25 21.77 -39.21
CA ILE A 49 45.43 20.90 -40.07
C ILE A 49 46.32 20.01 -40.95
N SER A 50 45.93 18.74 -41.14
CA SER A 50 46.70 17.78 -41.96
C SER A 50 46.44 17.91 -43.46
N GLU A 51 47.44 17.56 -44.29
CA GLU A 51 47.34 17.57 -45.77
C GLU A 51 46.10 16.83 -46.28
N LYS A 52 45.87 15.60 -45.81
CA LYS A 52 44.68 14.79 -46.16
C LYS A 52 43.37 15.48 -45.75
N SER A 53 43.37 16.27 -44.67
CA SER A 53 42.19 17.05 -44.24
C SER A 53 41.96 18.26 -45.12
N LEU A 54 43.01 18.97 -45.55
CA LEU A 54 42.94 20.08 -46.50
C LEU A 54 42.41 19.61 -47.86
N TYR A 55 43.03 18.56 -48.44
CA TYR A 55 42.59 17.95 -49.70
C TYR A 55 41.10 17.56 -49.66
N THR A 56 40.67 16.85 -48.59
CA THR A 56 39.27 16.45 -48.42
C THR A 56 38.32 17.65 -48.23
N LEU A 57 38.79 18.71 -47.58
CA LEU A 57 37.98 19.90 -47.32
C LEU A 57 37.73 20.70 -48.60
N VAL A 58 38.74 20.87 -49.47
CA VAL A 58 38.58 21.51 -50.79
C VAL A 58 37.81 20.59 -51.75
N LYS A 59 38.22 19.33 -51.91
CA LYS A 59 37.63 18.40 -52.89
C LYS A 59 36.14 18.12 -52.66
N CYS A 60 35.72 17.93 -51.42
CA CYS A 60 34.32 17.65 -51.09
C CYS A 60 33.54 18.92 -50.71
N ASN A 61 33.97 20.10 -51.21
CA ASN A 61 33.37 21.43 -50.98
C ASN A 61 32.93 21.69 -49.51
N ARG A 62 33.70 21.21 -48.52
CA ARG A 62 33.20 21.15 -47.14
C ARG A 62 33.13 22.54 -46.53
N ASN A 63 31.95 22.88 -46.01
CA ASN A 63 31.59 24.23 -45.56
C ASN A 63 31.57 25.28 -46.71
N ASN A 64 31.23 24.86 -47.94
CA ASN A 64 31.13 25.71 -49.13
C ASN A 64 32.42 26.47 -49.45
N ILE A 65 33.60 25.87 -49.19
CA ILE A 65 34.88 26.54 -49.40
C ILE A 65 35.11 26.93 -50.86
N LEU A 66 34.59 26.18 -51.84
CA LEU A 66 34.71 26.57 -53.26
C LEU A 66 34.04 27.92 -53.54
N CYS A 67 32.91 28.20 -52.89
CA CYS A 67 32.23 29.50 -52.94
C CYS A 67 33.09 30.62 -52.31
N LEU A 68 33.73 30.38 -51.16
CA LEU A 68 34.68 31.34 -50.55
C LEU A 68 35.92 31.60 -51.43
N LEU A 69 36.33 30.61 -52.20
CA LEU A 69 37.44 30.71 -53.17
C LEU A 69 37.03 31.43 -54.47
N GLY A 70 35.73 31.51 -54.78
CA GLY A 70 35.21 32.10 -56.02
C GLY A 70 35.11 31.11 -57.19
N ILE A 71 34.89 29.82 -56.89
CA ILE A 71 34.79 28.74 -57.87
C ILE A 71 33.37 28.17 -57.85
N GLU A 72 32.72 28.11 -59.01
CA GLU A 72 31.43 27.42 -59.18
C GLU A 72 31.59 25.91 -58.97
N ALA A 73 30.72 25.32 -58.16
CA ALA A 73 30.78 23.90 -57.86
C ALA A 73 30.10 23.08 -58.97
N SER A 74 30.82 22.14 -59.58
CA SER A 74 30.22 21.14 -60.49
C SER A 74 29.11 20.37 -59.77
N PRO A 75 27.95 20.10 -60.41
CA PRO A 75 26.88 19.28 -59.85
C PRO A 75 27.30 17.86 -59.42
N GLU A 76 28.44 17.36 -59.93
CA GLU A 76 28.97 16.03 -59.59
C GLU A 76 29.56 15.93 -58.15
N ALA A 77 29.59 17.04 -57.40
CA ALA A 77 30.26 17.12 -56.10
C ALA A 77 29.47 16.57 -54.90
N GLU A 78 28.15 16.32 -55.01
CA GLU A 78 27.30 16.03 -53.83
C GLU A 78 27.16 14.54 -53.44
N ASP A 79 27.42 13.57 -54.32
CA ASP A 79 27.23 12.13 -54.01
C ASP A 79 28.49 11.24 -54.12
N VAL A 80 29.57 11.63 -53.43
CA VAL A 80 30.67 10.70 -53.09
C VAL A 80 31.10 10.86 -51.63
N CYS A 81 30.41 10.15 -50.73
CA CYS A 81 30.87 9.91 -49.35
C CYS A 81 30.67 8.45 -48.89
N LYS A 82 30.99 7.52 -49.79
CA LYS A 82 31.46 6.16 -49.45
C LYS A 82 32.95 6.05 -49.78
N ASP A 83 33.60 5.04 -49.21
CA ASP A 83 34.95 4.59 -49.55
C ASP A 83 36.09 5.61 -49.39
N ILE A 84 36.35 5.98 -48.13
CA ILE A 84 37.74 6.20 -47.71
C ILE A 84 38.35 4.83 -47.38
N GLU A 85 38.66 4.03 -48.41
CA GLU A 85 39.72 3.04 -48.24
C GLU A 85 41.05 3.78 -48.10
N SER A 86 41.85 3.38 -47.12
CA SER A 86 43.19 3.93 -46.95
C SER A 86 44.14 3.29 -47.94
N ASP A 87 44.52 4.02 -48.99
CA ASP A 87 45.73 3.74 -49.79
C ASP A 87 46.92 3.62 -48.82
N PHE A 88 47.36 2.39 -48.58
CA PHE A 88 48.68 2.06 -48.03
C PHE A 88 49.57 1.67 -49.20
N ASN A 89 50.69 2.36 -49.34
CA ASN A 89 51.61 2.17 -50.45
C ASN A 89 52.30 0.81 -50.34
N GLU A 90 52.43 0.09 -51.45
CA GLU A 90 53.36 -1.04 -51.54
C GLU A 90 54.78 -0.47 -51.66
N ASN A 91 55.48 -0.35 -50.53
CA ASN A 91 56.94 -0.26 -50.51
C ASN A 91 57.48 -1.62 -50.05
N SER A 92 58.26 -2.25 -50.92
CA SER A 92 59.17 -3.32 -50.53
C SER A 92 60.40 -2.70 -49.88
N ASP A 93 60.61 -2.94 -48.60
CA ASP A 93 61.93 -2.84 -47.98
C ASP A 93 62.09 -4.02 -47.02
N SER A 94 63.21 -4.71 -47.12
CA SER A 94 63.66 -5.68 -46.15
C SER A 94 64.49 -4.97 -45.08
N ASP A 95 64.18 -5.15 -43.80
CA ASP A 95 65.28 -5.46 -42.88
C ASP A 95 64.92 -6.13 -41.54
N ALA A 96 65.95 -6.80 -41.03
CA ALA A 96 66.25 -7.29 -39.68
C ALA A 96 65.18 -7.34 -38.54
N PHE A 97 64.99 -8.57 -38.04
CA PHE A 97 64.97 -8.95 -36.62
C PHE A 97 64.11 -8.17 -35.60
N LEU A 98 62.94 -8.77 -35.27
CA LEU A 98 62.66 -9.20 -33.90
C LEU A 98 61.97 -10.58 -33.94
N ASN A 99 62.40 -11.51 -33.08
CA ASN A 99 61.88 -12.88 -33.03
C ASN A 99 60.46 -12.94 -32.44
N LYS A 100 59.45 -12.68 -33.26
CA LYS A 100 58.06 -13.08 -32.97
C LYS A 100 57.80 -14.49 -33.52
N ILE A 101 57.25 -15.35 -32.68
CA ILE A 101 56.78 -16.68 -33.08
C ILE A 101 55.56 -16.47 -33.98
N ASP A 102 55.64 -16.79 -35.28
CA ASP A 102 54.48 -16.77 -36.20
C ASP A 102 53.60 -18.01 -35.94
N GLU A 103 52.95 -18.02 -34.76
CA GLU A 103 52.04 -19.06 -34.34
C GLU A 103 50.98 -19.31 -35.42
N LYS A 104 50.68 -20.58 -35.71
CA LYS A 104 49.85 -20.97 -36.86
C LYS A 104 48.81 -22.01 -36.46
N MET A 105 47.58 -21.55 -36.25
CA MET A 105 46.42 -22.41 -36.00
C MET A 105 45.78 -22.84 -37.34
N LYS A 106 45.33 -24.09 -37.40
CA LYS A 106 44.37 -24.58 -38.41
C LYS A 106 43.10 -25.03 -37.70
N PHE A 107 41.94 -24.72 -38.28
CA PHE A 107 40.62 -25.18 -37.82
C PHE A 107 39.61 -25.09 -38.97
N ASN A 108 38.42 -25.68 -38.81
CA ASN A 108 37.40 -25.70 -39.86
C ASN A 108 36.14 -24.98 -39.39
N MET A 109 35.64 -24.01 -40.16
CA MET A 109 34.30 -23.45 -39.97
C MET A 109 33.31 -24.32 -40.76
N THR A 110 32.20 -24.76 -40.14
CA THR A 110 31.21 -25.63 -40.78
C THR A 110 29.84 -24.95 -40.76
N LEU A 111 29.47 -24.32 -41.87
CA LEU A 111 28.18 -23.65 -42.01
C LEU A 111 27.10 -24.67 -42.35
N SER A 112 25.91 -24.52 -41.76
CA SER A 112 24.74 -25.32 -42.13
C SER A 112 24.30 -25.04 -43.58
N ALA A 113 23.44 -25.91 -44.13
CA ALA A 113 22.85 -25.67 -45.44
C ALA A 113 22.03 -24.36 -45.49
N GLU A 114 21.32 -24.03 -44.42
CA GLU A 114 20.55 -22.78 -44.29
C GLU A 114 21.46 -21.56 -44.21
N GLU A 115 22.52 -21.62 -43.40
CA GLU A 115 23.54 -20.57 -43.30
C GLU A 115 24.18 -20.33 -44.66
N TRP A 116 24.61 -21.40 -45.35
CA TRP A 116 25.22 -21.32 -46.67
C TRP A 116 24.26 -20.74 -47.72
N ASN A 117 23.00 -21.19 -47.75
CA ASN A 117 21.97 -20.64 -48.62
C ASN A 117 21.71 -19.13 -48.34
N SER A 118 21.88 -18.66 -47.10
CA SER A 118 21.76 -17.23 -46.77
C SER A 118 22.89 -16.36 -47.36
N LEU A 119 24.02 -16.97 -47.75
CA LEU A 119 25.20 -16.29 -48.32
C LEU A 119 25.16 -16.14 -49.85
N GLN A 120 24.05 -16.52 -50.50
CA GLN A 120 23.84 -16.50 -51.96
C GLN A 120 24.51 -15.32 -52.68
N THR A 121 25.04 -15.62 -53.86
CA THR A 121 26.03 -14.80 -54.56
C THR A 121 25.53 -13.39 -54.86
N SER A 122 26.47 -12.45 -54.94
CA SER A 122 26.21 -11.09 -55.38
C SER A 122 27.33 -10.65 -56.30
N ASP A 123 26.99 -10.27 -57.53
CA ASP A 123 27.96 -9.75 -58.48
C ASP A 123 28.21 -8.26 -58.22
N VAL A 124 29.47 -7.91 -57.97
CA VAL A 124 29.87 -6.52 -57.71
C VAL A 124 30.88 -6.07 -58.76
N MET A 125 30.56 -4.97 -59.46
CA MET A 125 31.47 -4.32 -60.40
C MET A 125 32.43 -3.37 -59.67
N TYR A 126 33.73 -3.61 -59.82
CA TYR A 126 34.79 -2.73 -59.33
C TYR A 126 35.35 -1.91 -60.48
N LYS A 127 35.23 -0.58 -60.41
CA LYS A 127 35.86 0.37 -61.35
C LYS A 127 37.32 0.61 -60.96
N ARG A 128 38.27 0.42 -61.89
CA ARG A 128 39.67 0.89 -61.74
C ARG A 128 39.83 2.32 -62.30
N LYS A 129 40.91 3.01 -61.89
CA LYS A 129 41.21 4.41 -62.27
C LYS A 129 41.33 4.66 -63.79
N HIS A 130 41.45 3.62 -64.63
CA HIS A 130 41.35 3.71 -66.08
C HIS A 130 40.46 2.59 -66.65
N PHE A 131 39.28 2.96 -67.16
CA PHE A 131 38.39 2.34 -68.16
C PHE A 131 38.13 0.82 -68.21
N LEU A 132 38.59 0.01 -67.25
CA LEU A 132 38.23 -1.41 -67.13
C LEU A 132 37.54 -1.68 -65.79
N SER A 133 36.22 -1.88 -65.86
CA SER A 133 35.42 -2.46 -64.77
C SER A 133 35.58 -3.98 -64.76
N ARG A 134 35.78 -4.57 -63.59
CA ARG A 134 35.72 -6.03 -63.39
C ARG A 134 34.60 -6.40 -62.43
N THR A 135 33.69 -7.24 -62.89
CA THR A 135 32.70 -7.90 -62.05
C THR A 135 33.37 -9.04 -61.27
N TYR A 136 33.04 -9.17 -59.99
CA TYR A 136 33.40 -10.34 -59.19
C TYR A 136 32.16 -10.85 -58.46
N SER A 137 31.88 -12.13 -58.59
CA SER A 137 30.91 -12.85 -57.75
C SER A 137 31.49 -12.98 -56.33
N ILE A 138 30.76 -12.46 -55.34
CA ILE A 138 31.17 -12.47 -53.93
C ILE A 138 30.05 -13.00 -53.04
N LEU A 139 30.40 -13.40 -51.80
CA LEU A 139 29.40 -13.74 -50.78
C LEU A 139 28.60 -12.47 -50.37
N LYS A 140 27.31 -12.64 -50.12
CA LYS A 140 26.32 -11.56 -49.85
C LYS A 140 26.82 -10.49 -48.87
N PRO A 141 27.11 -9.24 -49.33
CA PRO A 141 27.65 -8.19 -48.48
C PRO A 141 26.78 -7.88 -47.25
N GLY A 142 27.42 -7.63 -46.12
CA GLY A 142 26.75 -7.33 -44.85
C GLY A 142 26.20 -8.53 -44.07
N VAL A 143 26.20 -9.74 -44.64
CA VAL A 143 25.76 -10.98 -43.97
C VAL A 143 26.93 -11.92 -43.67
N TRP A 144 27.70 -12.32 -44.70
CA TRP A 144 28.71 -13.39 -44.57
C TRP A 144 29.76 -13.14 -43.48
N ALA A 145 30.20 -11.89 -43.34
CA ALA A 145 31.26 -11.52 -42.41
C ALA A 145 30.83 -11.59 -40.93
N ASP A 146 29.53 -11.66 -40.62
CA ASP A 146 29.04 -11.95 -39.26
C ASP A 146 29.01 -13.46 -38.99
N ILE A 147 28.48 -14.26 -39.92
CA ILE A 147 28.43 -15.72 -39.79
C ILE A 147 29.85 -16.31 -39.67
N MET A 148 30.78 -15.93 -40.56
CA MET A 148 32.20 -16.34 -40.47
C MET A 148 32.91 -15.86 -39.19
N HIS A 149 32.31 -14.96 -38.43
CA HIS A 149 32.87 -14.46 -37.17
C HIS A 149 32.24 -15.12 -35.93
N SER A 150 30.98 -15.54 -35.98
CA SER A 150 30.41 -16.47 -35.00
C SER A 150 31.16 -17.80 -35.04
N HIS A 151 31.30 -18.40 -36.22
CA HIS A 151 32.06 -19.64 -36.44
C HIS A 151 33.54 -19.49 -36.03
N PHE A 152 34.19 -18.35 -36.31
CA PHE A 152 35.54 -18.07 -35.78
C PHE A 152 35.58 -18.11 -34.25
N TRP A 153 34.64 -17.46 -33.58
CA TRP A 153 34.59 -17.42 -32.12
C TRP A 153 34.31 -18.79 -31.52
N GLU A 154 33.38 -19.56 -32.08
CA GLU A 154 33.02 -20.89 -31.62
C GLU A 154 34.20 -21.87 -31.68
N GLN A 155 34.95 -21.86 -32.80
CA GLN A 155 36.07 -22.77 -33.03
C GLN A 155 37.38 -22.36 -32.34
N THR A 156 37.55 -21.09 -31.95
CA THR A 156 38.86 -20.58 -31.44
C THR A 156 38.82 -19.94 -30.07
N LYS A 157 37.67 -19.42 -29.61
CA LYS A 157 37.53 -18.61 -28.38
C LYS A 157 38.50 -17.42 -28.28
N PHE A 158 39.09 -16.98 -29.39
CA PHE A 158 40.00 -15.84 -29.39
C PHE A 158 39.24 -14.49 -29.46
N PRO A 159 39.63 -13.49 -28.65
CA PRO A 159 38.97 -12.19 -28.54
C PRO A 159 39.20 -11.26 -29.75
N CYS A 160 39.63 -11.79 -30.88
CA CYS A 160 40.15 -11.02 -32.00
C CYS A 160 39.04 -10.22 -32.71
N SER A 161 39.28 -8.91 -32.89
CA SER A 161 38.39 -8.03 -33.66
C SER A 161 38.76 -8.10 -35.15
N ILE A 162 38.34 -9.16 -35.84
CA ILE A 162 38.72 -9.42 -37.23
C ILE A 162 37.92 -8.53 -38.20
N SER A 163 38.65 -7.79 -39.05
CA SER A 163 38.11 -7.15 -40.25
C SER A 163 38.22 -8.13 -41.42
N TYR A 164 37.09 -8.45 -42.03
CA TYR A 164 36.99 -9.42 -43.13
C TYR A 164 36.93 -8.70 -44.49
N LYS A 165 37.62 -9.23 -45.50
CA LYS A 165 37.68 -8.72 -46.88
C LYS A 165 37.78 -9.87 -47.89
N ARG A 166 37.63 -9.54 -49.18
CA ARG A 166 37.96 -10.40 -50.33
C ARG A 166 37.24 -11.77 -50.38
N ALA A 167 36.02 -11.92 -49.84
CA ALA A 167 35.21 -13.13 -50.00
C ALA A 167 34.75 -13.34 -51.46
N LYS A 168 35.62 -13.94 -52.27
CA LYS A 168 35.42 -14.15 -53.71
C LYS A 168 35.00 -15.58 -53.99
N ILE A 169 34.19 -15.73 -55.02
CA ILE A 169 33.75 -17.03 -55.55
C ILE A 169 34.40 -17.20 -56.92
N TYR A 170 34.94 -18.40 -57.16
CA TYR A 170 35.63 -18.76 -58.40
C TYR A 170 35.05 -20.09 -58.89
N GLU A 171 34.01 -20.05 -59.73
CA GLU A 171 33.30 -21.28 -60.13
C GLU A 171 34.21 -22.31 -60.83
N ASN A 172 35.25 -21.85 -61.52
CA ASN A 172 36.27 -22.66 -62.19
C ASN A 172 37.68 -22.50 -61.58
N GLY A 173 37.77 -22.12 -60.29
CA GLY A 173 39.05 -21.95 -59.59
C GLY A 173 39.45 -23.17 -58.76
N ASN A 174 40.75 -23.31 -58.45
CA ASN A 174 41.27 -24.36 -57.56
C ASN A 174 40.64 -24.33 -56.16
N ASN A 175 40.10 -23.17 -55.75
CA ASN A 175 39.28 -22.99 -54.56
C ASN A 175 37.97 -22.33 -54.99
N TYR A 176 36.82 -22.98 -54.76
CA TYR A 176 35.51 -22.45 -55.11
C TYR A 176 35.18 -21.12 -54.40
N CYS A 177 35.57 -20.96 -53.13
CA CYS A 177 35.46 -19.68 -52.42
C CYS A 177 36.63 -19.45 -51.47
N GLU A 178 37.11 -18.21 -51.38
CA GLU A 178 38.18 -17.80 -50.47
C GLU A 178 37.83 -16.47 -49.80
N PHE A 179 38.11 -16.32 -48.51
CA PHE A 179 38.00 -15.04 -47.78
C PHE A 179 39.21 -14.76 -46.89
N TYR A 180 39.55 -13.47 -46.77
CA TYR A 180 40.66 -13.00 -45.93
C TYR A 180 40.14 -12.22 -44.73
N GLY A 181 40.86 -12.29 -43.61
CA GLY A 181 40.61 -11.49 -42.41
C GLY A 181 41.90 -11.05 -41.74
N MET A 182 41.86 -9.91 -41.04
CA MET A 182 42.97 -9.42 -40.22
C MET A 182 42.45 -8.85 -38.90
N CYS A 183 43.07 -9.21 -37.78
CA CYS A 183 42.70 -8.66 -36.47
C CYS A 183 43.10 -7.18 -36.38
N THR A 184 42.17 -6.31 -35.99
CA THR A 184 42.41 -4.86 -35.84
C THR A 184 43.11 -4.47 -34.53
N THR A 185 43.61 -5.45 -33.77
CA THR A 185 44.34 -5.25 -32.51
C THR A 185 45.67 -6.03 -32.46
N CYS A 186 45.67 -7.35 -32.73
CA CYS A 186 46.90 -8.17 -32.73
C CYS A 186 47.47 -8.47 -34.13
N GLU A 187 46.90 -7.85 -35.18
CA GLU A 187 47.33 -7.93 -36.59
C GLU A 187 47.35 -9.34 -37.23
N SER A 188 46.98 -10.36 -36.46
CA SER A 188 46.94 -11.77 -36.88
C SER A 188 46.02 -11.98 -38.09
N LYS A 189 46.49 -12.78 -39.06
CA LYS A 189 45.92 -12.93 -40.40
C LYS A 189 45.18 -14.25 -40.54
N LEU A 190 43.92 -14.19 -40.94
CA LEU A 190 43.03 -15.31 -41.22
C LEU A 190 42.89 -15.48 -42.74
N ASN A 191 43.07 -16.68 -43.25
CA ASN A 191 42.56 -17.07 -44.57
C ASN A 191 41.61 -18.26 -44.40
N GLY A 192 40.45 -18.21 -45.05
CA GLY A 192 39.43 -19.26 -45.04
C GLY A 192 39.11 -19.71 -46.46
N VAL A 193 39.28 -21.00 -46.72
CA VAL A 193 39.20 -21.59 -48.08
C VAL A 193 38.13 -22.68 -48.10
N LEU A 194 37.23 -22.59 -49.07
CA LEU A 194 36.27 -23.63 -49.44
C LEU A 194 36.68 -24.15 -50.82
N GLU A 195 37.23 -25.37 -50.85
CA GLU A 195 37.85 -25.95 -52.05
C GLU A 195 36.82 -26.25 -53.14
N ASN A 196 35.72 -26.92 -52.80
CA ASN A 196 34.70 -27.38 -53.73
C ASN A 196 33.33 -26.70 -53.48
N LYS A 197 32.52 -26.57 -54.53
CA LYS A 197 31.13 -26.08 -54.44
C LYS A 197 30.30 -27.07 -53.61
N PRO A 198 29.64 -26.65 -52.51
CA PRO A 198 28.79 -27.55 -51.73
C PRO A 198 27.61 -28.05 -52.56
N SER A 199 27.31 -29.35 -52.45
CA SER A 199 26.10 -29.94 -53.04
C SER A 199 24.84 -29.31 -52.45
N ILE A 200 23.73 -29.39 -53.18
CA ILE A 200 22.41 -28.90 -52.71
C ILE A 200 22.09 -29.53 -51.35
N ASN A 201 21.68 -28.68 -50.40
CA ASN A 201 21.38 -29.02 -49.00
C ASN A 201 22.52 -29.63 -48.17
N CYS A 202 23.78 -29.59 -48.64
CA CYS A 202 24.95 -29.96 -47.85
C CYS A 202 25.55 -28.78 -47.07
N ARG A 203 26.25 -29.11 -45.97
CA ARG A 203 27.06 -28.16 -45.17
C ARG A 203 28.26 -27.63 -45.96
N ALA A 204 28.62 -26.37 -45.77
CA ALA A 204 29.82 -25.77 -46.35
C ALA A 204 30.96 -25.77 -45.32
N VAL A 205 32.13 -26.30 -45.68
CA VAL A 205 33.28 -26.40 -44.77
C VAL A 205 34.42 -25.51 -45.28
N PHE A 206 34.76 -24.46 -44.52
CA PHE A 206 35.90 -23.59 -44.81
C PHE A 206 37.11 -24.03 -43.98
N HIS A 207 38.13 -24.54 -44.68
CA HIS A 207 39.45 -24.82 -44.13
C HIS A 207 40.14 -23.49 -43.80
N CYS A 208 40.30 -23.19 -42.51
CA CYS A 208 40.81 -21.92 -42.02
C CYS A 208 42.22 -22.05 -41.48
N THR A 209 43.08 -21.09 -41.82
CA THR A 209 44.43 -20.93 -41.25
C THR A 209 44.54 -19.53 -40.64
N TYR A 210 44.95 -19.46 -39.37
CA TYR A 210 45.13 -18.22 -38.63
C TYR A 210 46.60 -18.10 -38.17
N ARG A 211 47.24 -16.94 -38.41
CA ARG A 211 48.67 -16.73 -38.13
C ARG A 211 49.00 -15.44 -37.40
N GLY A 212 50.06 -15.45 -36.59
CA GLY A 212 50.58 -14.31 -35.82
C GLY A 212 50.12 -14.32 -34.35
N ASN A 213 50.40 -13.23 -33.61
CA ASN A 213 50.22 -13.10 -32.15
C ASN A 213 48.75 -13.13 -31.64
N PHE A 214 47.95 -14.13 -31.97
CA PHE A 214 46.54 -14.21 -31.55
C PHE A 214 46.36 -14.58 -30.08
N ASN A 215 47.29 -15.33 -29.48
CA ASN A 215 47.25 -15.72 -28.07
C ASN A 215 47.31 -14.49 -27.13
N GLU A 216 48.13 -13.51 -27.50
CA GLU A 216 48.32 -12.23 -26.80
C GLU A 216 47.18 -11.21 -27.03
N CYS A 217 46.19 -11.51 -27.87
CA CYS A 217 45.16 -10.53 -28.23
C CYS A 217 44.33 -10.08 -27.01
N VAL A 218 44.28 -8.76 -26.80
CA VAL A 218 43.45 -8.06 -25.81
C VAL A 218 42.26 -7.39 -26.52
N ILE A 219 41.14 -7.20 -25.80
CA ILE A 219 39.91 -6.61 -26.36
C ILE A 219 39.96 -5.07 -26.26
N GLU A 220 40.80 -4.42 -27.05
CA GLU A 220 40.77 -2.95 -27.17
C GLU A 220 39.58 -2.46 -28.01
N LYS A 221 39.25 -3.21 -29.07
CA LYS A 221 38.27 -2.85 -30.09
C LYS A 221 37.21 -3.95 -30.16
N LYS A 222 35.95 -3.54 -30.22
CA LYS A 222 34.81 -4.43 -30.52
C LYS A 222 34.48 -4.34 -32.01
N LYS A 223 33.97 -5.43 -32.57
CA LYS A 223 33.41 -5.46 -33.92
C LYS A 223 32.23 -4.48 -34.02
N TYR A 224 32.07 -3.86 -35.18
CA TYR A 224 30.90 -3.00 -35.44
C TYR A 224 29.64 -3.88 -35.58
N MET A 225 28.55 -3.49 -34.90
CA MET A 225 27.26 -4.20 -35.02
C MET A 225 26.69 -4.02 -36.44
N SER A 226 26.47 -5.12 -37.16
CA SER A 226 25.76 -5.06 -38.45
C SER A 226 24.32 -4.57 -38.29
N SER A 227 23.67 -4.19 -39.40
CA SER A 227 22.26 -3.77 -39.40
C SER A 227 21.33 -4.84 -38.81
N GLN A 228 21.63 -6.12 -39.04
CA GLN A 228 20.86 -7.26 -38.53
C GLN A 228 21.08 -7.45 -37.03
N GLN A 229 22.32 -7.42 -36.54
CA GLN A 229 22.62 -7.43 -35.11
C GLN A 229 22.01 -6.21 -34.39
N LYS A 230 22.10 -5.01 -34.98
CA LYS A 230 21.46 -3.80 -34.45
C LYS A 230 19.95 -3.99 -34.30
N LYS A 231 19.26 -4.52 -35.33
CA LYS A 231 17.81 -4.78 -35.27
C LYS A 231 17.46 -5.78 -34.16
N TYR A 232 18.17 -6.91 -34.07
CA TYR A 232 17.99 -7.94 -33.04
C TYR A 232 18.14 -7.41 -31.61
N PHE A 233 19.18 -6.62 -31.33
CA PHE A 233 19.36 -6.02 -30.01
C PHE A 233 18.35 -4.90 -29.71
N LEU A 234 17.99 -4.10 -30.71
CA LEU A 234 16.99 -3.05 -30.55
C LEU A 234 15.60 -3.60 -30.25
N ASP A 235 15.19 -4.67 -30.93
CA ASP A 235 13.90 -5.30 -30.68
C ASP A 235 13.76 -5.73 -29.21
N LYS A 236 14.72 -6.49 -28.68
CA LYS A 236 14.76 -6.85 -27.25
C LYS A 236 14.73 -5.64 -26.31
N ILE A 237 15.49 -4.59 -26.63
CA ILE A 237 15.73 -3.44 -25.75
C ILE A 237 14.61 -2.39 -25.84
N VAL A 238 13.93 -2.26 -26.97
CA VAL A 238 12.83 -1.30 -27.22
C VAL A 238 11.50 -2.02 -27.05
N ASN A 239 11.18 -2.97 -27.92
CA ASN A 239 9.90 -3.67 -27.98
C ASN A 239 9.74 -4.64 -26.80
N GLY A 240 10.75 -5.49 -26.56
CA GLY A 240 10.85 -6.35 -25.38
C GLY A 240 11.13 -5.60 -24.06
N LYS A 241 11.18 -4.26 -24.10
CA LYS A 241 11.39 -3.34 -22.96
C LYS A 241 12.61 -3.63 -22.06
N MET A 242 13.56 -4.46 -22.51
CA MET A 242 14.71 -4.88 -21.70
C MET A 242 15.70 -3.73 -21.40
N SER A 243 16.45 -3.85 -20.31
CA SER A 243 17.63 -3.02 -20.09
C SER A 243 18.79 -3.50 -20.96
N ALA A 244 19.62 -2.57 -21.43
CA ALA A 244 20.81 -2.89 -22.24
C ALA A 244 21.79 -3.84 -21.53
N SER A 245 21.84 -3.79 -20.19
CA SER A 245 22.64 -4.73 -19.38
C SER A 245 22.04 -6.13 -19.34
N ALA A 246 20.71 -6.26 -19.27
CA ALA A 246 20.04 -7.56 -19.29
C ALA A 246 20.14 -8.23 -20.67
N ALA A 247 19.92 -7.47 -21.75
CA ALA A 247 20.08 -7.97 -23.12
C ALA A 247 21.52 -8.48 -23.40
N ARG A 248 22.55 -7.73 -22.98
CA ARG A 248 23.96 -8.17 -23.10
C ARG A 248 24.27 -9.43 -22.28
N ARG A 249 23.69 -9.57 -21.07
CA ARG A 249 23.85 -10.78 -20.24
C ARG A 249 23.20 -12.00 -20.88
N LEU A 250 21.98 -11.88 -21.40
CA LEU A 250 21.33 -12.98 -22.13
C LEU A 250 22.13 -13.41 -23.36
N GLU A 251 22.79 -12.48 -24.06
CA GLU A 251 23.65 -12.86 -25.19
C GLU A 251 24.97 -13.49 -24.74
N ALA A 252 25.62 -12.98 -23.69
CA ALA A 252 26.82 -13.60 -23.13
C ALA A 252 26.56 -15.07 -22.76
N ASN A 253 25.44 -15.34 -22.06
CA ASN A 253 25.00 -16.69 -21.69
C ASN A 253 24.72 -17.63 -22.88
N LYS A 254 24.61 -17.12 -24.12
CA LYS A 254 24.45 -17.94 -25.34
C LYS A 254 25.78 -18.27 -26.02
N ILE A 255 26.77 -17.37 -25.95
CA ILE A 255 27.95 -17.40 -26.84
C ILE A 255 29.26 -17.71 -26.12
N MET A 256 29.32 -17.57 -24.79
CA MET A 256 30.55 -17.78 -24.02
C MET A 256 30.29 -18.53 -22.69
N ASN A 257 31.23 -19.39 -22.33
CA ASN A 257 31.21 -20.15 -21.09
C ASN A 257 31.95 -19.41 -19.96
N PHE A 258 31.82 -19.91 -18.72
CA PHE A 258 32.61 -19.41 -17.59
C PHE A 258 34.10 -19.76 -17.81
N GLY A 259 34.95 -18.73 -17.88
CA GLY A 259 36.38 -18.86 -18.17
C GLY A 259 36.79 -18.37 -19.57
N ASP A 260 35.84 -18.27 -20.52
CA ASP A 260 36.11 -17.69 -21.85
C ASP A 260 36.52 -16.21 -21.75
N LYS A 261 37.42 -15.74 -22.64
CA LYS A 261 37.64 -14.30 -22.89
C LYS A 261 36.35 -13.68 -23.47
N GLU A 262 36.12 -12.36 -23.38
CA GLU A 262 34.85 -11.79 -23.89
C GLU A 262 34.86 -11.59 -25.43
N PRO A 263 33.94 -12.21 -26.21
CA PRO A 263 33.93 -12.15 -27.67
C PRO A 263 33.92 -10.72 -28.25
N SER A 264 34.71 -10.46 -29.29
CA SER A 264 34.82 -9.13 -29.90
C SER A 264 33.52 -8.65 -30.57
N HIS A 265 32.61 -9.56 -30.93
CA HIS A 265 31.30 -9.23 -31.48
C HIS A 265 30.19 -9.05 -30.41
N LEU A 266 30.44 -9.32 -29.13
CA LEU A 266 29.48 -8.99 -28.06
C LEU A 266 29.49 -7.46 -27.84
N PRO A 267 28.40 -6.73 -28.14
CA PRO A 267 28.41 -5.27 -28.08
C PRO A 267 28.43 -4.77 -26.63
N THR A 268 29.12 -3.64 -26.41
CA THR A 268 29.18 -3.04 -25.07
C THR A 268 27.82 -2.52 -24.64
N SER A 269 27.56 -2.53 -23.33
CA SER A 269 26.31 -1.99 -22.76
C SER A 269 26.14 -0.49 -23.08
N ASN A 270 27.22 0.24 -23.38
CA ASN A 270 27.17 1.62 -23.84
C ASN A 270 26.75 1.73 -25.32
N ALA A 271 27.30 0.90 -26.21
CA ALA A 271 26.87 0.85 -27.61
C ALA A 271 25.37 0.54 -27.74
N LEU A 272 24.87 -0.39 -26.92
CA LEU A 272 23.45 -0.73 -26.83
C LEU A 272 22.58 0.42 -26.30
N ARG A 273 23.04 1.17 -25.29
CA ARG A 273 22.37 2.41 -24.82
C ARG A 273 22.32 3.48 -25.90
N ILE A 274 23.42 3.68 -26.63
CA ILE A 274 23.51 4.65 -27.73
C ILE A 274 22.59 4.23 -28.88
N ALA A 275 22.51 2.94 -29.21
CA ALA A 275 21.57 2.40 -30.20
C ALA A 275 20.12 2.69 -29.79
N LYS A 276 19.69 2.30 -28.57
CA LYS A 276 18.36 2.61 -28.03
C LYS A 276 18.06 4.12 -28.07
N CYS A 277 19.04 4.96 -27.72
CA CYS A 277 18.89 6.41 -27.71
C CYS A 277 18.76 7.02 -29.13
N ARG A 278 19.38 6.41 -30.14
CA ARG A 278 19.20 6.79 -31.56
C ARG A 278 17.82 6.38 -32.06
N GLU A 279 17.39 5.15 -31.79
CA GLU A 279 16.06 4.67 -32.21
C GLU A 279 14.92 5.49 -31.58
N LEU A 280 14.99 5.72 -30.27
CA LEU A 280 14.05 6.60 -29.54
C LEU A 280 14.13 8.07 -29.96
N LYS A 281 15.14 8.48 -30.74
CA LYS A 281 15.20 9.81 -31.37
C LYS A 281 14.62 9.83 -32.78
N GLN A 282 14.55 8.69 -33.47
CA GLN A 282 13.93 8.58 -34.79
C GLN A 282 12.40 8.49 -34.66
N GLY A 283 11.86 7.90 -33.58
CA GLY A 283 10.43 7.83 -33.29
C GLY A 283 9.82 9.06 -32.59
N ARG A 284 10.33 10.27 -32.86
CA ARG A 284 9.90 11.53 -32.22
C ARG A 284 9.64 12.62 -33.24
N GLU A 285 8.58 13.39 -33.01
CA GLU A 285 8.15 14.46 -33.92
C GLU A 285 9.15 15.62 -33.99
N ASP A 286 9.91 15.87 -32.91
CA ASP A 286 10.93 16.92 -32.85
C ASP A 286 12.06 16.59 -31.86
N ASN A 287 13.21 17.25 -32.02
CA ASN A 287 14.33 17.25 -31.08
C ASN A 287 14.09 18.15 -29.87
N ASP A 288 13.29 19.21 -29.99
CA ASP A 288 12.80 19.99 -28.85
C ASP A 288 11.56 19.31 -28.21
N PRO A 289 11.50 19.17 -26.87
CA PRO A 289 10.41 18.46 -26.20
C PRO A 289 9.07 19.19 -26.24
N VAL A 290 9.05 20.52 -26.37
CA VAL A 290 7.80 21.31 -26.41
C VAL A 290 7.29 21.40 -27.84
N LEU A 291 8.17 21.62 -28.84
CA LEU A 291 7.79 21.55 -30.25
C LEU A 291 7.27 20.15 -30.64
N ALA A 292 7.80 19.08 -30.04
CA ALA A 292 7.26 17.73 -30.22
C ALA A 292 5.80 17.63 -29.77
N ILE A 293 5.42 18.29 -28.65
CA ILE A 293 4.04 18.32 -28.14
C ILE A 293 3.15 19.20 -29.04
N CYS A 294 3.66 20.33 -29.53
CA CYS A 294 2.97 21.18 -30.51
C CYS A 294 2.68 20.43 -31.82
N ARG A 295 3.59 19.57 -32.28
CA ARG A 295 3.33 18.65 -33.41
C ARG A 295 2.31 17.58 -33.03
N MET A 296 2.47 16.93 -31.88
CA MET A 296 1.53 15.90 -31.38
C MET A 296 0.08 16.39 -31.32
N LYS A 297 -0.16 17.64 -30.88
CA LYS A 297 -1.51 18.25 -30.82
C LYS A 297 -2.28 18.21 -32.16
N ASN A 298 -1.56 18.11 -33.28
CA ASN A 298 -2.12 18.17 -34.64
C ASN A 298 -2.10 16.81 -35.37
N ILE A 299 -1.77 15.70 -34.69
CA ILE A 299 -1.71 14.35 -35.30
C ILE A 299 -2.48 13.32 -34.48
N ASN A 300 -2.98 12.27 -35.14
CA ASN A 300 -3.57 11.12 -34.45
C ASN A 300 -2.51 10.35 -33.64
N PRO A 301 -2.84 9.80 -32.46
CA PRO A 301 -4.13 9.84 -31.75
C PRO A 301 -4.27 10.99 -30.74
N TYR A 302 -3.38 12.00 -30.74
CA TYR A 302 -3.35 13.05 -29.70
C TYR A 302 -4.13 14.32 -30.07
N ILE A 303 -4.53 14.47 -31.34
CA ILE A 303 -5.49 15.49 -31.80
C ILE A 303 -6.78 15.43 -30.96
N ASN A 304 -7.29 16.58 -30.56
CA ASN A 304 -8.41 16.74 -29.62
C ASN A 304 -8.22 16.11 -28.22
N VAL A 305 -7.06 15.52 -27.91
CA VAL A 305 -6.68 15.06 -26.57
C VAL A 305 -5.77 16.08 -25.89
N ILE A 306 -4.77 16.62 -26.59
CA ILE A 306 -3.94 17.74 -26.10
C ILE A 306 -4.71 19.04 -26.34
N LYS A 307 -5.07 19.73 -25.26
CA LYS A 307 -6.00 20.87 -25.27
C LYS A 307 -5.27 22.19 -25.37
N ASP A 308 -4.29 22.42 -24.51
CA ASP A 308 -3.48 23.63 -24.51
C ASP A 308 -2.02 23.38 -24.08
N ILE A 309 -1.12 24.27 -24.48
CA ILE A 309 0.34 24.17 -24.30
C ILE A 309 0.92 25.56 -23.99
N GLY A 310 1.32 25.80 -22.74
CA GLY A 310 2.15 26.95 -22.38
C GLY A 310 3.63 26.70 -22.66
N TYR A 311 4.31 27.66 -23.29
CA TYR A 311 5.75 27.57 -23.57
C TYR A 311 6.62 28.03 -22.39
N ASP A 312 6.66 29.34 -22.13
CA ASP A 312 7.33 29.88 -20.93
C ASP A 312 6.33 29.97 -19.76
N ARG A 313 6.80 29.61 -18.56
CA ARG A 313 5.97 29.03 -17.50
C ARG A 313 5.18 27.82 -18.04
N PHE A 314 5.93 26.80 -18.45
CA PHE A 314 5.46 25.62 -19.18
C PHE A 314 4.25 24.91 -18.53
N PHE A 315 3.25 24.57 -19.34
CA PHE A 315 2.16 23.67 -18.97
C PHE A 315 1.57 22.94 -20.19
N VAL A 316 0.87 21.84 -19.96
CA VAL A 316 0.07 21.10 -20.96
C VAL A 316 -1.22 20.63 -20.31
N HIS A 317 -2.36 21.04 -20.87
CA HIS A 317 -3.70 20.53 -20.53
C HIS A 317 -4.06 19.37 -21.46
N TYR A 318 -4.53 18.24 -20.94
CA TYR A 318 -4.98 17.13 -21.79
C TYR A 318 -6.06 16.24 -21.16
N TRP A 319 -7.03 15.85 -22.00
CA TRP A 319 -8.09 14.85 -21.72
C TRP A 319 -8.75 14.46 -23.04
N SER A 320 -9.13 13.19 -23.20
CA SER A 320 -9.87 12.70 -24.37
C SER A 320 -11.37 12.93 -24.27
N ALA A 321 -12.06 12.91 -25.43
CA ALA A 321 -13.51 12.85 -25.47
C ALA A 321 -14.07 11.57 -24.79
N THR A 322 -13.28 10.50 -24.71
CA THR A 322 -13.65 9.24 -24.05
C THR A 322 -13.73 9.40 -22.54
N GLU A 323 -12.72 10.00 -21.91
CA GLU A 323 -12.73 10.38 -20.48
C GLU A 323 -13.93 11.26 -20.15
N LEU A 324 -14.14 12.29 -20.95
CA LEU A 324 -15.23 13.26 -20.76
C LEU A 324 -16.62 12.59 -20.86
N ASN A 325 -16.81 11.66 -21.80
CA ASN A 325 -18.06 10.91 -21.94
C ASN A 325 -18.25 9.87 -20.84
N ILE A 326 -17.18 9.27 -20.31
CA ILE A 326 -17.25 8.38 -19.14
C ILE A 326 -17.58 9.19 -17.88
N TYR A 327 -17.02 10.39 -17.70
CA TYR A 327 -17.38 11.27 -16.60
C TYR A 327 -18.84 11.75 -16.68
N ARG A 328 -19.33 12.12 -17.88
CA ARG A 328 -20.75 12.44 -18.10
C ARG A 328 -21.69 11.27 -17.71
N LYS A 329 -21.30 10.02 -18.03
CA LYS A 329 -22.02 8.82 -17.56
C LYS A 329 -21.96 8.69 -16.03
N TYR A 330 -20.77 8.78 -15.43
CA TYR A 330 -20.57 8.73 -13.97
C TYR A 330 -21.49 9.72 -13.24
N VAL A 331 -21.52 10.98 -13.68
CA VAL A 331 -22.37 12.04 -13.11
C VAL A 331 -23.86 11.77 -13.28
N LYS A 332 -24.28 11.15 -14.40
CA LYS A 332 -25.69 10.77 -14.62
C LYS A 332 -26.15 9.64 -13.70
N TYR A 333 -25.27 8.68 -13.37
CA TYR A 333 -25.65 7.48 -12.61
C TYR A 333 -25.39 7.59 -11.09
N ASN A 334 -24.45 8.43 -10.64
CA ASN A 334 -24.12 8.59 -9.23
C ASN A 334 -24.91 9.75 -8.58
N LYS A 335 -25.61 9.49 -7.46
CA LYS A 335 -26.39 10.52 -6.74
C LYS A 335 -25.53 11.67 -6.19
N CYS A 336 -24.28 11.37 -5.83
CA CYS A 336 -23.27 12.32 -5.34
C CYS A 336 -21.96 12.15 -6.13
N PRO A 337 -21.86 12.71 -7.35
CA PRO A 337 -20.63 12.63 -8.14
C PRO A 337 -19.49 13.35 -7.41
N THR A 338 -18.44 12.58 -7.14
CA THR A 338 -17.31 12.95 -6.29
C THR A 338 -16.01 12.77 -7.06
N ILE A 339 -15.20 13.81 -7.12
CA ILE A 339 -13.86 13.76 -7.73
C ILE A 339 -12.77 14.05 -6.68
N CYS A 340 -11.60 13.46 -6.87
CA CYS A 340 -10.38 13.73 -6.11
C CYS A 340 -9.41 14.50 -7.01
N ILE A 341 -8.76 15.55 -6.48
CA ILE A 341 -7.76 16.34 -7.21
C ILE A 341 -6.51 16.52 -6.35
N ASP A 342 -5.35 16.22 -6.92
CA ASP A 342 -4.03 16.25 -6.26
C ASP A 342 -2.93 16.34 -7.35
N ALA A 343 -1.67 16.53 -6.95
CA ALA A 343 -0.55 16.73 -7.86
C ALA A 343 0.69 15.90 -7.49
N THR A 344 1.32 15.25 -8.47
CA THR A 344 2.46 14.37 -8.25
C THR A 344 3.69 14.72 -9.08
N GLY A 345 4.86 14.70 -8.43
CA GLY A 345 6.14 15.10 -9.03
C GLY A 345 7.03 13.94 -9.50
N SER A 346 8.20 14.33 -10.03
CA SER A 346 9.30 13.45 -10.46
C SER A 346 9.01 12.52 -11.64
N LEU A 347 7.96 12.81 -12.43
CA LEU A 347 7.61 12.04 -13.63
C LEU A 347 8.41 12.47 -14.87
N VAL A 348 8.52 13.78 -15.11
CA VAL A 348 9.14 14.36 -16.33
C VAL A 348 10.35 15.25 -16.02
N LYS A 349 11.29 15.27 -16.97
CA LYS A 349 12.45 16.17 -16.99
C LYS A 349 11.98 17.58 -17.26
N LYS A 350 12.60 18.54 -16.57
CA LYS A 350 12.51 19.97 -16.84
C LYS A 350 12.95 20.24 -18.30
N PRO A 351 12.09 20.78 -19.18
CA PRO A 351 12.52 21.29 -20.47
C PRO A 351 13.56 22.41 -20.31
N LEU A 352 14.40 22.55 -21.33
CA LEU A 352 15.24 23.72 -21.54
C LEU A 352 14.52 24.59 -22.57
N LEU A 353 14.18 25.83 -22.22
CA LEU A 353 13.54 26.77 -23.13
C LEU A 353 14.57 27.47 -24.02
N LEU A 354 14.13 28.05 -25.14
CA LEU A 354 14.95 28.83 -26.08
C LEU A 354 15.70 30.01 -25.41
N THR A 355 15.16 30.51 -24.29
CA THR A 355 15.79 31.51 -23.42
C THR A 355 16.95 30.97 -22.57
N ASN A 356 17.35 29.71 -22.77
CA ASN A 356 18.23 28.91 -21.90
C ASN A 356 17.73 28.76 -20.44
N ARG A 357 16.48 29.14 -20.14
CA ARG A 357 15.85 28.89 -18.84
C ARG A 357 15.46 27.41 -18.72
N ASN A 358 15.93 26.72 -17.69
CA ASN A 358 15.32 25.46 -17.27
C ASN A 358 14.00 25.75 -16.54
N THR A 359 12.95 24.96 -16.79
CA THR A 359 11.69 25.10 -16.05
C THR A 359 11.86 24.84 -14.55
N LYS A 360 10.90 25.31 -13.74
CA LYS A 360 10.69 24.83 -12.37
C LYS A 360 10.29 23.35 -12.38
N HIS A 361 10.02 22.79 -11.20
CA HIS A 361 9.51 21.41 -11.10
C HIS A 361 8.15 21.33 -11.79
N ILE A 362 8.01 20.36 -12.70
CA ILE A 362 6.73 20.03 -13.32
C ILE A 362 6.04 19.01 -12.43
N LEU A 363 4.80 19.32 -12.04
CA LEU A 363 3.89 18.38 -11.40
C LEU A 363 2.84 17.93 -12.42
N LEU A 364 2.39 16.70 -12.28
CA LEU A 364 1.19 16.18 -12.91
C LEU A 364 0.03 16.32 -11.94
N TYR A 365 -0.89 17.22 -12.25
CA TYR A 365 -2.22 17.29 -11.63
C TYR A 365 -3.15 16.31 -12.34
N GLU A 366 -4.01 15.64 -11.58
CA GLU A 366 -5.05 14.76 -12.12
C GLU A 366 -6.39 15.01 -11.44
N ILE A 367 -7.47 14.73 -12.17
CA ILE A 367 -8.78 14.49 -11.60
C ILE A 367 -9.02 12.98 -11.62
N ALA A 368 -9.26 12.39 -10.45
CA ALA A 368 -9.52 10.97 -10.28
C ALA A 368 -10.91 10.70 -9.67
N ILE A 369 -11.54 9.61 -10.09
CA ILE A 369 -12.81 9.12 -9.57
C ILE A 369 -12.58 7.82 -8.80
N HIS A 370 -13.32 7.61 -7.72
CA HIS A 370 -13.65 6.27 -7.25
C HIS A 370 -15.14 6.02 -7.45
N ASP A 371 -15.48 5.18 -8.42
CA ASP A 371 -16.84 4.78 -8.69
C ASP A 371 -17.19 3.61 -7.75
N LYS A 372 -18.04 3.90 -6.76
CA LYS A 372 -18.51 2.94 -5.76
C LYS A 372 -19.51 1.93 -6.34
N LEU A 373 -20.17 2.24 -7.47
CA LEU A 373 -21.12 1.35 -8.16
C LEU A 373 -20.40 0.37 -9.08
N LEU A 374 -19.33 0.80 -9.75
CA LEU A 374 -18.49 -0.03 -10.63
C LEU A 374 -17.32 -0.73 -9.91
N ALA A 375 -17.17 -0.49 -8.60
CA ALA A 375 -16.00 -0.87 -7.80
C ALA A 375 -14.66 -0.53 -8.49
N SER A 376 -14.56 0.67 -9.08
CA SER A 376 -13.43 1.06 -9.94
C SER A 376 -12.81 2.40 -9.56
N GLN A 377 -11.59 2.65 -10.06
CA GLN A 377 -10.83 3.88 -9.86
C GLN A 377 -10.13 4.24 -11.19
N TYR A 378 -10.24 5.50 -11.61
CA TYR A 378 -9.73 5.97 -12.89
C TYR A 378 -9.60 7.50 -12.92
N SER A 379 -8.68 8.02 -13.73
CA SER A 379 -8.52 9.45 -14.01
C SER A 379 -9.32 9.92 -15.25
N ILE A 380 -9.64 11.23 -15.31
CA ILE A 380 -10.57 11.82 -16.31
C ILE A 380 -10.13 13.19 -16.89
N SER A 381 -9.06 13.76 -16.36
CA SER A 381 -8.49 15.04 -16.80
C SER A 381 -7.12 15.23 -16.16
N HIS A 382 -6.20 15.84 -16.91
CA HIS A 382 -4.80 15.95 -16.51
C HIS A 382 -4.19 17.31 -16.89
N MET A 383 -3.26 17.78 -16.05
CA MET A 383 -2.38 18.91 -16.37
C MET A 383 -0.95 18.60 -15.96
N LEU A 384 0.00 18.74 -16.88
CA LEU A 384 1.42 18.90 -16.52
C LEU A 384 1.71 20.40 -16.42
N SER A 385 2.30 20.89 -15.32
CA SER A 385 2.56 22.32 -15.15
C SER A 385 3.79 22.62 -14.30
N GLU A 386 4.54 23.69 -14.63
CA GLU A 386 5.50 24.34 -13.72
C GLU A 386 4.88 25.48 -12.89
N LYS A 387 3.64 25.87 -13.22
CA LYS A 387 2.80 26.82 -12.46
C LYS A 387 1.94 26.05 -11.45
N HIS A 388 1.99 26.46 -10.19
CA HIS A 388 1.27 25.83 -9.07
C HIS A 388 0.35 26.81 -8.33
N ASP A 389 0.12 27.99 -8.93
CA ASP A 389 -0.77 29.03 -8.42
C ASP A 389 -2.26 28.75 -8.70
N ASN A 390 -3.11 29.37 -7.89
CA ASN A 390 -4.57 29.20 -7.94
C ASN A 390 -5.19 29.56 -9.29
N ASN A 391 -4.71 30.60 -9.97
CA ASN A 391 -5.27 31.02 -11.26
C ASN A 391 -4.91 30.03 -12.38
N SER A 392 -3.69 29.48 -12.37
CA SER A 392 -3.28 28.47 -13.35
C SER A 392 -4.01 27.14 -13.17
N ILE A 393 -4.20 26.69 -11.92
CA ILE A 393 -5.01 25.49 -11.63
C ILE A 393 -6.48 25.75 -11.97
N HIS A 394 -7.03 26.93 -11.65
CA HIS A 394 -8.41 27.31 -11.99
C HIS A 394 -8.64 27.28 -13.50
N HIS A 395 -7.73 27.86 -14.29
CA HIS A 395 -7.81 27.87 -15.75
C HIS A 395 -7.89 26.46 -16.34
N TRP A 396 -7.05 25.51 -15.88
CA TRP A 396 -7.14 24.10 -16.28
C TRP A 396 -8.53 23.49 -16.03
N LEU A 397 -9.08 23.72 -14.82
CA LEU A 397 -10.41 23.22 -14.45
C LEU A 397 -11.53 23.92 -15.24
N GLU A 398 -11.37 25.20 -15.57
CA GLU A 398 -12.33 25.97 -16.36
C GLU A 398 -12.37 25.51 -17.81
N GLU A 399 -11.22 25.30 -18.46
CA GLU A 399 -11.16 24.73 -19.82
C GLU A 399 -11.82 23.34 -19.89
N TRP A 400 -11.62 22.51 -18.86
CA TRP A 400 -12.27 21.20 -18.76
C TRP A 400 -13.79 21.30 -18.63
N ILE A 401 -14.29 22.27 -17.85
CA ILE A 401 -15.74 22.58 -17.78
C ILE A 401 -16.24 23.13 -19.12
N ARG A 402 -15.47 23.98 -19.81
CA ARG A 402 -15.83 24.61 -21.09
C ARG A 402 -15.92 23.61 -22.24
N ASP A 403 -15.10 22.56 -22.22
CA ASP A 403 -15.23 21.36 -23.07
C ASP A 403 -16.54 20.55 -22.81
N GLY A 404 -17.28 20.92 -21.76
CA GLY A 404 -18.56 20.34 -21.37
C GLY A 404 -18.44 19.25 -20.31
N ALA A 405 -17.52 19.37 -19.35
CA ALA A 405 -17.52 18.57 -18.13
C ALA A 405 -18.57 19.13 -17.14
N PRO A 406 -19.56 18.34 -16.69
CA PRO A 406 -20.50 18.80 -15.67
C PRO A 406 -19.81 19.02 -14.31
N LYS A 407 -20.19 20.09 -13.59
CA LYS A 407 -19.65 20.36 -12.24
C LYS A 407 -19.97 19.19 -11.28
N PRO A 408 -19.00 18.73 -10.45
CA PRO A 408 -19.22 17.68 -9.45
C PRO A 408 -20.05 18.20 -8.28
N LYS A 409 -20.67 17.30 -7.49
CA LYS A 409 -21.31 17.69 -6.22
C LYS A 409 -20.31 17.74 -5.06
N GLN A 410 -19.25 16.91 -5.11
CA GLN A 410 -18.17 16.95 -4.13
C GLN A 410 -16.79 16.92 -4.79
N VAL A 411 -15.85 17.70 -4.26
CA VAL A 411 -14.42 17.62 -4.58
C VAL A 411 -13.64 17.31 -3.32
N VAL A 412 -12.68 16.38 -3.39
CA VAL A 412 -11.69 16.13 -2.34
C VAL A 412 -10.30 16.54 -2.83
N THR A 413 -9.64 17.42 -2.10
CA THR A 413 -8.27 17.90 -2.39
C THR A 413 -7.32 17.56 -1.24
N ASP A 414 -6.04 17.92 -1.36
CA ASP A 414 -5.15 18.07 -0.20
C ASP A 414 -5.47 19.39 0.57
N MET A 415 -4.56 19.83 1.45
CA MET A 415 -4.63 21.10 2.19
C MET A 415 -4.00 22.30 1.43
N SER A 416 -3.70 22.18 0.13
CA SER A 416 -3.05 23.25 -0.63
C SER A 416 -3.99 24.43 -0.83
N LEU A 417 -3.61 25.60 -0.31
CA LEU A 417 -4.38 26.84 -0.46
C LEU A 417 -4.59 27.22 -1.93
N ALA A 418 -3.59 26.98 -2.78
CA ALA A 418 -3.69 27.24 -4.21
C ALA A 418 -4.75 26.35 -4.89
N LEU A 419 -4.80 25.07 -4.51
CA LEU A 419 -5.79 24.12 -5.04
C LEU A 419 -7.19 24.42 -4.49
N MET A 420 -7.33 24.71 -3.19
CA MET A 420 -8.61 25.10 -2.57
C MET A 420 -9.23 26.34 -3.24
N VAL A 421 -8.46 27.40 -3.47
CA VAL A 421 -8.96 28.60 -4.17
C VAL A 421 -9.37 28.26 -5.61
N ALA A 422 -8.62 27.41 -6.32
CA ALA A 422 -8.94 27.00 -7.67
C ALA A 422 -10.25 26.20 -7.77
N VAL A 423 -10.48 25.23 -6.87
CA VAL A 423 -11.71 24.42 -6.89
C VAL A 423 -12.94 25.19 -6.42
N VAL A 424 -12.78 26.16 -5.51
CA VAL A 424 -13.84 27.13 -5.17
C VAL A 424 -14.26 27.90 -6.43
N LYS A 425 -13.33 28.57 -7.12
CA LYS A 425 -13.62 29.34 -8.33
C LYS A 425 -14.22 28.50 -9.46
N ALA A 426 -13.72 27.28 -9.67
CA ALA A 426 -14.19 26.42 -10.76
C ALA A 426 -15.58 25.82 -10.51
N PHE A 427 -15.82 25.27 -9.31
CA PHE A 427 -16.96 24.39 -9.07
C PHE A 427 -18.09 24.99 -8.23
N THR A 428 -17.92 26.19 -7.66
CA THR A 428 -18.96 26.85 -6.83
C THR A 428 -19.52 28.09 -7.52
N GLN A 429 -20.35 28.87 -6.79
CA GLN A 429 -20.78 30.22 -7.16
C GLN A 429 -19.84 31.34 -6.64
N PHE A 430 -18.73 31.01 -5.95
CA PHE A 430 -17.89 31.97 -5.24
C PHE A 430 -16.53 32.21 -5.92
N ASN A 431 -16.15 33.49 -6.03
CA ASN A 431 -14.85 33.90 -6.60
C ASN A 431 -13.70 33.89 -5.58
N THR A 432 -13.98 33.78 -4.28
CA THR A 432 -12.99 33.78 -3.20
C THR A 432 -13.22 32.66 -2.20
N LEU A 433 -12.15 32.19 -1.57
CA LEU A 433 -12.19 31.19 -0.51
C LEU A 433 -12.90 31.73 0.75
N SER A 434 -12.71 33.01 1.06
CA SER A 434 -13.36 33.67 2.20
C SER A 434 -14.88 33.65 2.08
N SER A 435 -15.43 34.00 0.91
CA SER A 435 -16.87 34.01 0.66
C SER A 435 -17.50 32.60 0.76
N TYR A 436 -16.76 31.55 0.38
CA TYR A 436 -17.19 30.16 0.59
C TYR A 436 -17.26 29.81 2.08
N ILE A 437 -16.22 30.15 2.85
CA ILE A 437 -16.15 29.92 4.30
C ILE A 437 -17.26 30.69 5.02
N GLU A 438 -17.51 31.93 4.63
CA GLU A 438 -18.55 32.81 5.16
C GLU A 438 -19.96 32.26 4.92
N ARG A 439 -20.28 31.80 3.69
CA ARG A 439 -21.57 31.12 3.46
C ARG A 439 -21.67 29.82 4.25
N CYS A 440 -20.61 29.00 4.32
CA CYS A 440 -20.61 27.80 5.16
C CYS A 440 -20.88 28.10 6.65
N PHE A 441 -20.39 29.23 7.16
CA PHE A 441 -20.68 29.68 8.53
C PHE A 441 -22.14 30.10 8.69
N ASN A 442 -22.67 30.92 7.79
CA ASN A 442 -24.06 31.40 7.86
C ASN A 442 -25.08 30.26 7.71
N CYS A 443 -24.81 29.26 6.88
CA CYS A 443 -25.62 28.02 6.79
C CYS A 443 -25.68 27.23 8.11
N LEU A 444 -24.69 27.37 9.01
CA LEU A 444 -24.66 26.69 10.31
C LEU A 444 -25.20 27.55 11.46
N CYS A 445 -25.00 28.87 11.41
CA CYS A 445 -25.36 29.79 12.50
C CYS A 445 -26.73 30.47 12.29
N HIS A 446 -27.22 30.56 11.05
CA HIS A 446 -28.45 31.30 10.70
C HIS A 446 -29.47 30.43 9.94
N ASN A 447 -29.20 29.13 9.78
CA ASN A 447 -30.05 28.17 9.04
C ASN A 447 -30.37 28.61 7.59
N GLU A 448 -29.47 29.35 6.94
CA GLU A 448 -29.62 29.75 5.54
C GLU A 448 -29.68 28.53 4.60
N SER A 449 -30.65 28.54 3.67
CA SER A 449 -30.89 27.44 2.72
C SER A 449 -30.04 27.48 1.45
N ASP A 450 -29.36 28.60 1.15
CA ASP A 450 -28.48 28.76 -0.02
C ASP A 450 -27.11 28.12 0.21
N LEU A 451 -27.02 26.81 -0.06
CA LEU A 451 -25.78 26.05 0.04
C LEU A 451 -24.83 26.33 -1.14
N PRO A 452 -23.50 26.22 -0.95
CA PRO A 452 -22.55 26.22 -2.05
C PRO A 452 -22.88 25.14 -3.10
N GLN A 453 -22.76 25.44 -4.39
CA GLN A 453 -23.09 24.50 -5.48
C GLN A 453 -22.26 23.20 -5.47
N CYS A 454 -21.11 23.21 -4.80
CA CYS A 454 -20.23 22.06 -4.64
C CYS A 454 -19.67 22.00 -3.21
N PHE A 455 -19.68 20.81 -2.61
CA PHE A 455 -19.09 20.55 -1.30
C PHE A 455 -17.59 20.23 -1.47
N ILE A 456 -16.73 21.10 -0.94
CA ILE A 456 -15.28 20.94 -1.06
C ILE A 456 -14.73 20.36 0.24
N ARG A 457 -13.88 19.34 0.12
CA ARG A 457 -13.31 18.57 1.23
C ARG A 457 -11.78 18.57 1.15
N ASN A 458 -11.09 18.54 2.29
CA ASN A 458 -9.68 18.15 2.33
C ASN A 458 -9.53 16.68 2.75
N ASP A 459 -8.55 15.97 2.20
CA ASP A 459 -8.23 14.59 2.56
C ASP A 459 -7.78 14.45 4.02
N VAL A 460 -8.39 13.51 4.73
CA VAL A 460 -8.13 13.30 6.15
C VAL A 460 -6.71 12.80 6.45
N ALA A 461 -6.06 12.09 5.52
CA ALA A 461 -4.69 11.65 5.70
C ALA A 461 -3.72 12.85 5.67
N HIS A 462 -3.97 13.81 4.77
CA HIS A 462 -3.25 15.09 4.71
C HIS A 462 -3.48 15.97 5.94
N VAL A 463 -4.71 16.07 6.43
CA VAL A 463 -5.04 16.80 7.67
C VAL A 463 -4.31 16.20 8.88
N ILE A 464 -4.39 14.89 9.08
CA ILE A 464 -3.68 14.20 10.18
C ILE A 464 -2.15 14.31 10.02
N LYS A 465 -1.63 14.27 8.79
CA LYS A 465 -0.20 14.46 8.47
C LYS A 465 0.28 15.89 8.74
N LEU A 466 -0.57 16.91 8.57
CA LEU A 466 -0.28 18.28 8.98
C LEU A 466 -0.17 18.37 10.51
N VAL A 467 -1.24 17.98 11.21
CA VAL A 467 -1.34 18.03 12.68
C VAL A 467 -0.20 17.25 13.36
N THR A 468 0.11 16.05 12.89
CA THR A 468 1.20 15.23 13.48
C THR A 468 2.61 15.79 13.23
N ASN A 469 2.77 16.79 12.37
CA ASN A 469 4.04 17.44 12.06
C ASN A 469 4.19 18.87 12.65
N TRP A 470 3.17 19.43 13.29
CA TRP A 470 3.26 20.71 14.01
C TRP A 470 4.45 20.76 14.98
N SER A 471 5.15 21.88 15.05
CA SER A 471 6.40 22.01 15.82
C SER A 471 6.23 21.71 17.32
N PRO A 472 5.20 22.22 18.02
CA PRO A 472 4.96 21.91 19.44
C PRO A 472 4.72 20.41 19.72
N LEU A 473 4.29 19.63 18.72
CA LEU A 473 4.07 18.19 18.84
C LEU A 473 5.29 17.33 18.45
N ARG A 474 6.48 17.92 18.24
CA ARG A 474 7.71 17.15 17.92
C ARG A 474 8.51 16.71 19.15
N SER A 475 8.52 17.52 20.20
CA SER A 475 9.28 17.30 21.45
C SER A 475 8.49 16.58 22.55
N VAL A 476 7.17 16.46 22.39
CA VAL A 476 6.22 15.96 23.39
C VAL A 476 6.14 14.41 23.38
N ASP A 477 5.88 13.80 24.55
CA ASP A 477 5.69 12.35 24.72
C ASP A 477 4.67 11.81 23.70
N ILE A 478 5.02 10.71 23.04
CA ILE A 478 4.22 10.08 21.98
C ILE A 478 2.78 9.78 22.43
N ARG A 479 2.54 9.49 23.73
CA ARG A 479 1.21 9.24 24.30
C ARG A 479 0.36 10.51 24.35
N ILE A 480 0.98 11.64 24.71
CA ILE A 480 0.36 12.97 24.79
C ILE A 480 0.08 13.49 23.37
N LYS A 481 1.06 13.35 22.47
CA LYS A 481 0.88 13.59 21.02
C LYS A 481 -0.29 12.80 20.45
N HIS A 482 -0.34 11.48 20.71
CA HIS A 482 -1.46 10.63 20.27
C HIS A 482 -2.80 11.00 20.92
N PHE A 483 -2.81 11.63 22.10
CA PHE A 483 -4.02 12.12 22.74
C PHE A 483 -4.56 13.36 22.03
N ILE A 484 -3.72 14.38 21.83
CA ILE A 484 -4.08 15.64 21.16
C ILE A 484 -4.51 15.38 19.71
N VAL A 485 -3.76 14.55 18.97
CA VAL A 485 -4.12 14.14 17.59
C VAL A 485 -5.43 13.34 17.56
N ARG A 486 -5.79 12.62 18.63
CA ARG A 486 -7.09 11.95 18.76
C ARG A 486 -8.23 12.89 19.12
N ALA A 487 -7.99 13.93 19.93
CA ALA A 487 -8.97 14.98 20.19
C ALA A 487 -9.30 15.74 18.90
N ILE A 488 -8.30 16.15 18.11
CA ILE A 488 -8.50 16.72 16.78
C ILE A 488 -9.14 15.70 15.82
N GLY A 489 -8.82 14.42 15.96
CA GLY A 489 -9.51 13.31 15.31
C GLY A 489 -11.00 13.18 15.65
N GLN A 490 -11.47 13.71 16.77
CA GLN A 490 -12.91 13.83 17.07
C GLN A 490 -13.51 15.04 16.33
N ILE A 491 -12.84 16.19 16.32
CA ILE A 491 -13.27 17.40 15.58
C ILE A 491 -13.45 17.09 14.08
N ILE A 492 -12.56 16.28 13.49
CA ILE A 492 -12.67 15.81 12.10
C ILE A 492 -14.00 15.07 11.86
N LEU A 493 -14.45 14.25 12.82
CA LEU A 493 -15.64 13.40 12.70
C LEU A 493 -16.93 14.12 13.12
N SER A 494 -16.84 15.17 13.93
CA SER A 494 -17.97 15.96 14.41
C SER A 494 -18.80 16.55 13.28
N GLU A 495 -20.11 16.30 13.31
CA GLU A 495 -21.08 16.78 12.31
C GLU A 495 -21.89 17.99 12.78
N GLU A 496 -21.52 18.59 13.91
CA GLU A 496 -22.18 19.75 14.51
C GLU A 496 -21.15 20.74 15.03
N LEU A 497 -21.36 22.03 14.77
CA LEU A 497 -20.45 23.09 15.21
C LEU A 497 -20.38 23.16 16.75
N TYR A 498 -21.49 22.94 17.45
CA TYR A 498 -21.57 22.90 18.91
C TYR A 498 -20.72 21.76 19.52
N ASP A 499 -20.70 20.59 18.88
CA ASP A 499 -19.84 19.46 19.29
C ASP A 499 -18.35 19.81 19.13
N VAL A 500 -17.99 20.45 18.01
CA VAL A 500 -16.63 20.98 17.77
C VAL A 500 -16.23 22.01 18.83
N GLN A 501 -17.10 22.97 19.13
CA GLN A 501 -16.86 23.99 20.17
C GLN A 501 -16.62 23.36 21.55
N ASN A 502 -17.38 22.32 21.91
CA ASN A 502 -17.19 21.60 23.17
C ASN A 502 -15.87 20.81 23.21
N ILE A 503 -15.49 20.13 22.12
CA ILE A 503 -14.20 19.43 22.05
C ILE A 503 -13.04 20.42 22.14
N LEU A 504 -13.14 21.58 21.48
CA LEU A 504 -12.13 22.64 21.53
C LEU A 504 -12.03 23.25 22.93
N LYS A 505 -13.15 23.58 23.60
CA LYS A 505 -13.18 24.07 24.99
C LYS A 505 -12.41 23.16 25.94
N HIS A 506 -12.74 21.86 25.95
CA HIS A 506 -12.08 20.88 26.81
C HIS A 506 -10.60 20.65 26.42
N LEU A 507 -10.24 20.83 25.14
CA LEU A 507 -8.84 20.81 24.69
C LEU A 507 -8.07 22.06 25.15
N PHE A 508 -8.66 23.26 25.10
CA PHE A 508 -8.04 24.50 25.55
C PHE A 508 -7.84 24.53 27.07
N TRP A 509 -8.86 24.15 27.85
CA TRP A 509 -8.71 23.89 29.29
C TRP A 509 -7.51 22.96 29.58
N LEU A 510 -7.34 21.91 28.78
CA LEU A 510 -6.26 20.95 28.95
C LEU A 510 -4.87 21.49 28.55
N ILE A 511 -4.73 22.30 27.50
CA ILE A 511 -3.41 22.81 27.09
C ILE A 511 -2.99 24.10 27.83
N TYR A 512 -3.92 24.84 28.42
CA TYR A 512 -3.63 26.07 29.17
C TYR A 512 -3.45 25.88 30.68
N SER A 513 -4.07 24.86 31.28
CA SER A 513 -3.89 24.59 32.72
C SER A 513 -2.46 24.15 33.01
N LYS A 514 -1.75 24.80 33.94
CA LYS A 514 -0.39 24.39 34.36
C LYS A 514 -0.41 23.17 35.29
N THR A 515 -1.49 23.03 36.07
CA THR A 515 -1.70 21.97 37.06
C THR A 515 -3.00 21.22 36.79
N ASP A 516 -3.11 20.01 37.34
CA ASP A 516 -4.18 19.06 37.11
C ASP A 516 -4.63 18.40 38.44
N GLY A 517 -5.66 17.56 38.39
CA GLY A 517 -6.20 16.83 39.53
C GLY A 517 -7.28 17.62 40.26
N THR A 518 -7.18 17.69 41.59
CA THR A 518 -8.22 18.26 42.49
C THR A 518 -7.78 19.54 43.18
N LEU A 519 -8.73 20.46 43.35
CA LEU A 519 -8.60 21.68 44.13
C LEU A 519 -8.66 21.40 45.65
N SER A 520 -8.31 22.40 46.46
CA SER A 520 -8.39 22.34 47.94
C SER A 520 -9.80 22.08 48.49
N ASN A 521 -10.85 22.40 47.73
CA ASN A 521 -12.25 22.11 48.07
C ASN A 521 -12.74 20.72 47.59
N GLY A 522 -11.85 19.90 47.03
CA GLY A 522 -12.17 18.55 46.51
C GLY A 522 -12.79 18.51 45.11
N GLN A 523 -13.06 19.66 44.47
CA GLN A 523 -13.55 19.70 43.09
C GLN A 523 -12.43 19.41 42.08
N TYR A 524 -12.78 18.90 40.90
CA TYR A 524 -11.84 18.67 39.80
C TYR A 524 -11.46 19.98 39.08
N THR A 525 -10.17 20.11 38.76
CA THR A 525 -9.65 21.15 37.85
C THR A 525 -10.29 21.09 36.46
N TYR A 526 -10.21 22.20 35.71
CA TYR A 526 -10.59 22.25 34.30
C TYR A 526 -9.72 21.32 33.44
N ALA A 527 -8.45 21.10 33.81
CA ALA A 527 -7.60 20.06 33.23
C ALA A 527 -8.23 18.67 33.40
N ALA A 528 -8.55 18.26 34.63
CA ALA A 528 -9.13 16.96 34.93
C ALA A 528 -10.49 16.75 34.22
N GLN A 529 -11.34 17.78 34.20
CA GLN A 529 -12.60 17.78 33.45
C GLN A 529 -12.36 17.62 31.93
N GLY A 530 -11.38 18.35 31.39
CA GLY A 530 -10.98 18.24 29.97
C GLY A 530 -10.43 16.86 29.61
N ILE A 531 -9.61 16.26 30.48
CA ILE A 531 -9.06 14.91 30.32
C ILE A 531 -10.17 13.87 30.35
N ASP A 532 -11.10 13.94 31.31
CA ASP A 532 -12.21 12.99 31.40
C ASP A 532 -13.15 13.07 30.19
N PHE A 533 -13.59 14.27 29.81
CA PHE A 533 -14.41 14.50 28.61
C PHE A 533 -13.73 13.95 27.35
N LEU A 534 -12.46 14.32 27.11
CA LEU A 534 -11.73 13.87 25.93
C LEU A 534 -11.41 12.37 25.97
N ARG A 535 -11.14 11.77 27.13
CA ARG A 535 -10.95 10.31 27.27
C ARG A 535 -12.24 9.56 26.94
N LYS A 536 -13.38 9.98 27.49
CA LYS A 536 -14.71 9.41 27.18
C LYS A 536 -15.00 9.52 25.69
N ARG A 537 -14.92 10.73 25.11
CA ARG A 537 -15.22 10.96 23.69
C ARG A 537 -14.27 10.21 22.75
N ILE A 538 -12.98 10.12 23.05
CA ILE A 538 -12.02 9.32 22.25
C ILE A 538 -12.25 7.79 22.41
N ALA A 539 -12.84 7.35 23.53
CA ALA A 539 -13.15 5.93 23.78
C ALA A 539 -14.42 5.46 23.07
N THR A 540 -15.46 6.29 23.02
CA THR A 540 -16.78 5.97 22.44
C THR A 540 -16.92 6.42 20.99
N GLY A 541 -16.39 7.61 20.65
CA GLY A 541 -16.70 8.34 19.42
C GLY A 541 -17.98 9.20 19.48
N ILE A 542 -18.68 9.24 20.63
CA ILE A 542 -20.02 9.82 20.80
C ILE A 542 -20.07 10.61 22.13
N VAL A 543 -20.89 11.66 22.23
CA VAL A 543 -21.25 12.27 23.53
C VAL A 543 -22.34 11.45 24.20
N ASP A 544 -22.04 10.83 25.34
CA ASP A 544 -23.11 10.48 26.29
C ASP A 544 -23.56 11.77 26.98
N GLN A 545 -24.83 12.14 26.80
CA GLN A 545 -25.35 13.49 27.11
C GLN A 545 -25.52 13.79 28.62
N TYR A 546 -24.97 12.93 29.48
CA TYR A 546 -25.07 13.01 30.94
C TYR A 546 -23.80 13.59 31.57
N LEU A 547 -23.67 14.93 31.53
CA LEU A 547 -22.89 15.72 32.50
C LEU A 547 -23.20 17.23 32.36
N THR A 548 -24.49 17.58 32.45
CA THR A 548 -24.93 18.97 32.59
C THR A 548 -24.59 19.49 33.99
N VAL A 549 -23.67 20.46 34.05
CA VAL A 549 -23.56 21.41 35.16
C VAL A 549 -23.81 22.81 34.57
N SER A 550 -24.62 23.60 35.26
CA SER A 550 -25.42 24.67 34.64
C SER A 550 -24.63 25.90 34.17
N SER A 551 -25.09 26.42 33.02
CA SER A 551 -25.20 27.85 32.67
C SER A 551 -24.06 28.82 33.04
N LEU A 552 -23.41 29.38 32.02
CA LEU A 552 -23.03 30.80 32.00
C LEU A 552 -23.33 31.41 30.63
N GLN A 553 -23.85 32.64 30.64
CA GLN A 553 -24.04 33.48 29.45
C GLN A 553 -22.72 34.20 29.10
N ILE A 554 -22.67 34.81 27.92
CA ILE A 554 -21.53 35.57 27.42
C ILE A 554 -22.06 36.94 26.97
N GLU A 555 -21.48 38.00 27.51
CA GLU A 555 -21.62 39.37 27.02
C GLU A 555 -20.30 39.82 26.38
N SER A 556 -20.34 40.93 25.62
CA SER A 556 -19.27 41.37 24.71
C SER A 556 -18.85 42.83 24.98
N THR A 557 -17.56 43.14 24.83
CA THR A 557 -17.01 44.52 24.79
C THR A 557 -15.70 44.56 23.99
N ASP A 558 -15.29 45.75 23.55
CA ASP A 558 -14.44 45.96 22.35
C ASP A 558 -12.93 46.20 22.60
N ASP A 559 -12.16 45.96 21.51
CA ASP A 559 -10.93 46.58 20.98
C ASP A 559 -9.99 47.48 21.82
N THR A 560 -8.66 47.29 21.61
CA THR A 560 -7.71 48.34 21.14
C THR A 560 -6.33 47.74 20.73
N GLU A 561 -5.46 48.51 20.04
CA GLU A 561 -4.32 48.01 19.23
C GLU A 561 -2.90 48.56 19.60
N SER A 562 -1.84 47.81 19.23
CA SER A 562 -0.43 48.20 18.89
C SER A 562 0.46 46.93 18.89
N GLU A 563 1.17 46.50 17.83
CA GLU A 563 2.36 47.03 17.10
C GLU A 563 3.70 46.98 17.89
N ASP A 564 4.77 46.23 17.49
CA ASP A 564 4.86 45.05 16.58
C ASP A 564 5.74 43.89 17.15
N GLU A 565 6.98 43.49 16.77
CA GLU A 565 8.02 43.86 15.77
C GLU A 565 8.82 42.56 15.38
N LEU A 566 9.74 42.59 14.39
CA LEU A 566 10.28 41.41 13.69
C LEU A 566 11.78 41.10 13.91
N THR A 567 12.12 39.80 13.88
CA THR A 567 13.32 39.36 13.12
C THR A 567 13.22 37.91 12.61
N LEU A 568 13.77 37.63 11.42
CA LEU A 568 13.67 36.33 10.75
C LEU A 568 14.89 35.41 10.94
N LYS A 569 14.64 34.08 10.91
CA LYS A 569 15.43 33.13 10.08
C LYS A 569 14.75 31.77 9.83
N GLN A 570 14.26 31.63 8.60
CA GLN A 570 14.20 30.41 7.78
C GLN A 570 13.94 29.04 8.45
N ASN A 571 12.71 28.53 8.31
CA ASN A 571 12.48 27.15 7.83
C ASN A 571 11.03 26.95 7.34
N ILE A 572 10.88 26.28 6.20
CA ILE A 572 9.66 25.83 5.48
C ILE A 572 8.33 26.14 6.22
N ASN A 573 7.67 27.23 5.83
CA ASN A 573 6.49 27.77 6.52
C ASN A 573 5.20 27.49 5.73
N TYR A 574 4.11 27.10 6.42
CA TYR A 574 2.75 26.98 5.84
C TYR A 574 1.93 28.29 5.95
N ASN A 575 2.50 29.34 6.55
CA ASN A 575 1.84 30.63 6.83
C ASN A 575 2.20 31.73 5.80
N GLU A 576 2.11 31.47 4.49
CA GLU A 576 2.05 32.55 3.50
C GLU A 576 0.63 33.15 3.43
N ASN A 577 0.29 33.96 4.45
CA ASN A 577 -0.78 34.98 4.44
C ASN A 577 -0.86 35.70 5.81
N ARG A 578 0.16 36.50 6.17
CA ARG A 578 0.15 37.41 7.33
C ARG A 578 0.89 38.73 7.08
N THR A 579 0.49 39.47 6.03
CA THR A 579 0.76 40.92 5.86
C THR A 579 -0.34 41.54 4.99
N LEU A 580 -1.56 41.53 5.50
CA LEU A 580 -2.74 42.27 5.01
C LEU A 580 -3.75 42.27 6.16
N ASN A 581 -4.42 43.41 6.42
CA ASN A 581 -5.50 43.50 7.43
C ASN A 581 -6.80 42.88 6.90
N HIS A 582 -6.74 41.61 6.52
CA HIS A 582 -7.91 40.79 6.27
C HIS A 582 -8.40 40.19 7.60
N LYS A 583 -9.57 40.67 8.03
CA LYS A 583 -10.41 40.07 9.06
C LYS A 583 -10.45 38.55 8.85
N LYS A 584 -9.99 37.78 9.84
CA LYS A 584 -9.89 36.32 9.69
C LYS A 584 -11.30 35.72 9.64
N GLY A 585 -11.44 34.60 8.92
CA GLY A 585 -12.75 33.98 8.68
C GLY A 585 -13.48 33.62 9.98
N PRO A 586 -14.83 33.59 10.00
CA PRO A 586 -15.61 33.55 11.22
C PRO A 586 -15.32 32.33 12.13
N PHE A 587 -14.98 31.17 11.57
CA PHE A 587 -14.55 30.00 12.35
C PHE A 587 -13.23 30.22 13.12
N TYR A 588 -12.34 31.11 12.66
CA TYR A 588 -11.13 31.47 13.42
C TYR A 588 -11.50 32.27 14.67
N GLU A 589 -12.35 33.29 14.54
CA GLU A 589 -12.71 34.16 15.66
C GLU A 589 -13.54 33.42 16.72
N VAL A 590 -14.50 32.58 16.31
CA VAL A 590 -15.25 31.71 17.24
C VAL A 590 -14.32 30.80 18.05
N VAL A 591 -13.25 30.26 17.45
CA VAL A 591 -12.30 29.40 18.18
C VAL A 591 -11.29 30.23 18.99
N ARG A 592 -10.94 31.44 18.56
CA ARG A 592 -10.13 32.41 19.32
C ARG A 592 -10.85 32.84 20.59
N GLU A 593 -12.14 33.16 20.52
CA GLU A 593 -12.95 33.47 21.70
C GLU A 593 -12.96 32.32 22.71
N ILE A 594 -13.17 31.08 22.26
CA ILE A 594 -13.15 29.90 23.13
C ILE A 594 -11.76 29.74 23.76
N ALA A 595 -10.67 29.94 23.01
CA ALA A 595 -9.31 29.86 23.52
C ALA A 595 -9.06 30.91 24.62
N LEU A 596 -9.39 32.18 24.37
CA LEU A 596 -9.23 33.27 25.34
C LEU A 596 -10.05 33.03 26.62
N LYS A 597 -11.34 32.69 26.48
CA LYS A 597 -12.24 32.38 27.60
C LYS A 597 -11.75 31.17 28.42
N CYS A 598 -11.10 30.19 27.79
CA CYS A 598 -10.47 29.07 28.50
C CYS A 598 -9.16 29.47 29.19
N GLU A 599 -8.33 30.32 28.59
CA GLU A 599 -7.06 30.79 29.15
C GLU A 599 -7.28 31.64 30.41
N GLU A 600 -8.31 32.49 30.43
CA GLU A 600 -8.71 33.24 31.62
C GLU A 600 -9.25 32.34 32.74
N GLN A 601 -10.11 31.37 32.41
CA GLN A 601 -10.71 30.45 33.39
C GLN A 601 -9.68 29.62 34.16
N VAL A 602 -8.59 29.20 33.51
CA VAL A 602 -7.53 28.39 34.17
C VAL A 602 -6.47 29.23 34.89
N LYS A 603 -6.41 30.54 34.65
CA LYS A 603 -5.32 31.45 35.06
C LYS A 603 -5.04 31.45 36.57
N PHE A 604 -6.08 31.29 37.38
CA PHE A 604 -6.01 31.29 38.85
C PHE A 604 -6.21 29.90 39.48
N GLN A 605 -6.30 28.85 38.67
CA GLN A 605 -6.62 27.51 39.16
C GLN A 605 -5.35 26.71 39.46
N MET A 606 -5.23 26.23 40.71
CA MET A 606 -4.15 25.34 41.14
C MET A 606 -4.69 23.98 41.57
N GLY A 607 -4.32 22.94 40.83
CA GLY A 607 -4.52 21.54 41.19
C GLY A 607 -3.40 21.01 42.09
N ASN A 608 -3.49 19.72 42.44
CA ASN A 608 -2.57 19.06 43.36
C ASN A 608 -1.36 18.38 42.70
N HIS A 609 -1.23 18.43 41.37
CA HIS A 609 -0.02 18.03 40.63
C HIS A 609 0.13 18.80 39.31
N ASP A 610 1.29 18.67 38.67
CA ASP A 610 1.55 19.25 37.34
C ASP A 610 0.66 18.61 36.26
N ASN A 611 0.26 19.42 35.27
CA ASN A 611 -0.44 18.94 34.08
C ASN A 611 0.56 18.54 32.99
N LEU A 612 0.66 17.24 32.67
CA LEU A 612 1.53 16.76 31.61
C LEU A 612 1.16 17.27 30.20
N TYR A 613 -0.08 17.74 30.00
CA TYR A 613 -0.60 18.19 28.71
C TYR A 613 -0.46 19.70 28.47
N TYR A 614 0.09 20.47 29.44
CA TYR A 614 0.31 21.91 29.31
C TYR A 614 1.17 22.24 28.08
N LEU A 615 0.57 22.89 27.08
CA LEU A 615 1.17 23.14 25.77
C LEU A 615 0.53 24.36 25.07
N PRO A 616 0.51 25.56 25.67
CA PRO A 616 -0.14 26.75 25.09
C PRO A 616 0.36 27.08 23.67
N ASN A 617 1.63 26.76 23.39
CA ASN A 617 2.29 27.00 22.11
C ASN A 617 1.64 26.28 20.90
N ILE A 618 0.70 25.36 21.12
CA ILE A 618 -0.07 24.70 20.04
C ILE A 618 -1.34 25.50 19.63
N THR A 619 -1.82 26.43 20.46
CA THR A 619 -3.04 27.22 20.16
C THR A 619 -3.00 27.90 18.78
N PRO A 620 -1.90 28.56 18.34
CA PRO A 620 -1.86 29.20 17.02
C PRO A 620 -2.07 28.22 15.85
N GLU A 621 -1.58 26.98 15.99
CA GLU A 621 -1.72 25.93 14.98
C GLU A 621 -3.17 25.40 14.94
N ILE A 622 -3.82 25.25 16.10
CA ILE A 622 -5.24 24.88 16.20
C ILE A 622 -6.12 25.98 15.58
N LEU A 623 -5.89 27.25 15.92
CA LEU A 623 -6.64 28.38 15.37
C LEU A 623 -6.49 28.50 13.85
N ASN A 624 -5.25 28.42 13.35
CA ASN A 624 -4.97 28.43 11.91
C ASN A 624 -5.64 27.26 11.16
N LEU A 625 -5.74 26.07 11.77
CA LEU A 625 -6.44 24.92 11.20
C LEU A 625 -7.96 25.13 11.21
N CYS A 626 -8.53 25.62 12.31
CA CYS A 626 -9.96 25.91 12.45
C CYS A 626 -10.47 27.03 11.54
N ALA A 627 -9.61 27.91 11.02
CA ALA A 627 -9.98 28.84 9.95
C ALA A 627 -10.56 28.15 8.70
N TYR A 628 -10.19 26.88 8.46
CA TYR A 628 -10.65 26.06 7.33
C TYR A 628 -11.58 24.90 7.75
N LEU A 629 -12.16 24.97 8.95
CA LEU A 629 -12.99 23.92 9.55
C LEU A 629 -14.03 23.24 8.61
N PRO A 630 -14.83 23.95 7.79
CA PRO A 630 -15.84 23.30 6.94
C PRO A 630 -15.27 22.36 5.86
N PHE A 631 -14.00 22.53 5.46
CA PHE A 631 -13.38 21.67 4.45
C PHE A 631 -12.92 20.31 5.01
N TRP A 632 -12.40 20.26 6.24
CA TRP A 632 -11.77 19.05 6.78
C TRP A 632 -12.58 18.32 7.88
N SER A 633 -13.62 18.95 8.44
CA SER A 633 -14.49 18.34 9.46
C SER A 633 -15.84 17.88 8.92
N GLY A 634 -16.62 17.14 9.71
CA GLY A 634 -17.96 16.67 9.34
C GLY A 634 -19.07 17.74 9.36
N ILE A 635 -18.83 18.95 9.88
CA ILE A 635 -19.91 19.89 10.28
C ILE A 635 -20.87 20.29 9.15
N MET A 636 -20.42 20.29 7.89
CA MET A 636 -21.27 20.64 6.75
C MET A 636 -22.06 19.45 6.19
N CYS A 637 -21.73 18.19 6.56
CA CYS A 637 -22.33 16.98 5.98
C CYS A 637 -23.85 16.92 6.23
N LYS A 638 -24.34 17.36 7.41
CA LYS A 638 -25.77 17.43 7.72
C LYS A 638 -26.51 18.42 6.82
N SER A 639 -25.92 19.60 6.59
CA SER A 639 -26.52 20.66 5.76
C SER A 639 -26.58 20.23 4.29
N PHE A 640 -25.49 19.68 3.74
CA PHE A 640 -25.46 19.13 2.38
C PHE A 640 -26.32 17.87 2.19
N LYS A 641 -26.55 17.10 3.26
CA LYS A 641 -27.22 15.78 3.24
C LYS A 641 -26.47 14.71 2.43
N TYR A 642 -25.18 14.95 2.14
CA TYR A 642 -24.27 14.03 1.48
C TYR A 642 -22.81 14.36 1.81
N GLY A 643 -21.93 13.40 1.53
CA GLY A 643 -20.48 13.54 1.61
C GLY A 643 -19.86 12.56 2.60
N ASP A 644 -18.66 12.06 2.27
CA ASP A 644 -17.98 11.06 3.10
C ASP A 644 -17.41 11.71 4.37
N ASN A 645 -17.63 11.05 5.52
CA ASN A 645 -17.11 11.42 6.83
C ASN A 645 -16.33 10.22 7.43
N PRO A 646 -14.99 10.25 7.51
CA PRO A 646 -14.10 11.31 7.04
C PRO A 646 -13.91 11.28 5.50
N PRO A 647 -13.60 12.44 4.87
CA PRO A 647 -13.23 12.49 3.45
C PRO A 647 -11.86 11.85 3.16
N SER A 648 -11.70 11.29 1.97
CA SER A 648 -10.49 10.55 1.57
C SER A 648 -10.16 10.74 0.09
N SER A 649 -8.92 11.12 -0.23
CA SER A 649 -8.42 11.19 -1.61
C SER A 649 -7.78 9.90 -2.11
N ALA A 650 -7.85 8.78 -1.36
CA ALA A 650 -7.11 7.55 -1.63
C ALA A 650 -7.25 6.96 -3.05
N ALA A 651 -8.25 7.38 -3.83
CA ALA A 651 -8.37 7.10 -5.26
C ALA A 651 -7.20 7.67 -6.08
N ILE A 652 -6.79 8.92 -5.86
CA ILE A 652 -5.74 9.57 -6.66
C ILE A 652 -4.34 9.09 -6.27
N GLU A 653 -4.08 8.88 -4.97
CA GLU A 653 -2.86 8.23 -4.48
C GLU A 653 -2.72 6.79 -5.05
N SER A 654 -3.84 6.09 -5.25
CA SER A 654 -3.88 4.79 -5.92
C SER A 654 -3.50 4.90 -7.41
N GLN A 655 -4.04 5.89 -8.16
CA GLN A 655 -3.63 6.16 -9.55
C GLN A 655 -2.15 6.57 -9.66
N PHE A 656 -1.67 7.49 -8.81
CA PHE A 656 -0.25 7.90 -8.80
C PHE A 656 0.70 6.74 -8.48
N ASN A 657 0.32 5.85 -7.57
CA ASN A 657 1.06 4.64 -7.28
C ASN A 657 1.06 3.66 -8.46
N ASP A 658 -0.07 3.48 -9.15
CA ASP A 658 -0.18 2.64 -10.34
C ASP A 658 0.67 3.18 -11.50
N LEU A 659 0.53 4.48 -11.81
CA LEU A 659 1.31 5.17 -12.83
C LEU A 659 2.82 4.99 -12.58
N LYS A 660 3.29 5.24 -11.36
CA LYS A 660 4.73 5.15 -11.02
C LYS A 660 5.26 3.71 -10.98
N ASN A 661 4.51 2.77 -10.39
CA ASN A 661 5.03 1.44 -10.04
C ASN A 661 4.52 0.30 -10.95
N ARG A 662 3.50 0.53 -11.79
CA ARG A 662 3.01 -0.42 -12.80
C ARG A 662 3.22 0.13 -14.21
N VAL A 663 2.57 1.23 -14.60
CA VAL A 663 2.63 1.78 -15.97
C VAL A 663 4.06 2.14 -16.38
N LEU A 664 4.76 2.94 -15.56
CA LEU A 664 6.11 3.40 -15.85
C LEU A 664 7.22 2.43 -15.39
N LYS A 665 6.87 1.26 -14.85
CA LYS A 665 7.80 0.25 -14.29
C LYS A 665 8.92 -0.16 -15.26
N HIS A 666 8.63 -0.17 -16.56
CA HIS A 666 9.56 -0.58 -17.62
C HIS A 666 10.39 0.59 -18.20
N VAL A 667 10.19 1.81 -17.70
CA VAL A 667 10.91 3.01 -18.15
C VAL A 667 12.28 3.07 -17.47
N ASN A 668 13.28 2.51 -18.16
CA ASN A 668 14.69 2.45 -17.75
C ASN A 668 15.40 3.82 -17.56
N SER A 669 14.67 4.95 -17.56
CA SER A 669 15.22 6.30 -17.43
C SER A 669 14.17 7.32 -16.95
N MET A 670 13.61 7.10 -15.75
CA MET A 670 12.86 8.15 -15.04
C MET A 670 13.81 9.25 -14.52
N PRO A 671 13.40 10.52 -14.45
CA PRO A 671 12.20 11.08 -15.07
C PRO A 671 12.30 11.11 -16.61
N MET A 672 11.17 11.07 -17.31
CA MET A 672 11.06 10.96 -18.78
C MET A 672 11.25 12.30 -19.52
N ARG A 673 11.39 12.28 -20.86
CA ARG A 673 11.07 13.48 -21.66
C ARG A 673 9.56 13.69 -21.62
N VAL A 674 9.10 14.94 -21.66
CA VAL A 674 7.68 15.25 -21.42
C VAL A 674 6.74 14.74 -22.52
N ASP A 675 7.18 14.71 -23.78
CA ASP A 675 6.44 14.08 -24.88
C ASP A 675 6.48 12.54 -24.81
N ASP A 676 7.63 11.92 -24.53
CA ASP A 676 7.74 10.46 -24.31
C ASP A 676 6.75 10.00 -23.21
N PHE A 677 6.61 10.82 -22.15
CA PHE A 677 5.65 10.61 -21.07
C PHE A 677 4.20 10.77 -21.54
N LEU A 678 3.85 11.87 -22.22
CA LEU A 678 2.50 12.10 -22.73
C LEU A 678 2.04 10.97 -23.66
N LYS A 679 2.89 10.49 -24.57
CA LYS A 679 2.57 9.33 -25.42
C LYS A 679 2.21 8.09 -24.58
N THR A 680 3.09 7.73 -23.64
CA THR A 680 2.93 6.56 -22.76
C THR A 680 1.68 6.67 -21.87
N HIS A 681 1.40 7.87 -21.36
CA HIS A 681 0.33 8.09 -20.41
C HIS A 681 -1.05 8.13 -21.10
N ILE A 682 -1.18 8.84 -22.23
CA ILE A 682 -2.40 8.88 -23.03
C ILE A 682 -2.76 7.48 -23.56
N GLU A 683 -1.76 6.66 -23.94
CA GLU A 683 -1.98 5.25 -24.29
C GLU A 683 -2.58 4.45 -23.12
N SER A 684 -2.02 4.61 -21.91
CA SER A 684 -2.52 3.95 -20.69
C SER A 684 -3.94 4.40 -20.32
N ILE A 685 -4.24 5.70 -20.37
CA ILE A 685 -5.57 6.27 -20.09
C ILE A 685 -6.60 5.71 -21.07
N ASN A 686 -6.28 5.67 -22.36
CA ASN A 686 -7.15 5.08 -23.38
C ASN A 686 -7.44 3.59 -23.13
N GLY A 687 -6.48 2.84 -22.57
CA GLY A 687 -6.70 1.48 -22.09
C GLY A 687 -7.70 1.43 -20.92
N THR A 688 -7.46 2.21 -19.86
CA THR A 688 -8.35 2.30 -18.69
C THR A 688 -9.78 2.71 -19.07
N MET A 689 -9.93 3.69 -19.96
CA MET A 689 -11.26 4.16 -20.41
C MET A 689 -12.05 3.06 -21.13
N LYS A 690 -11.40 2.23 -21.97
CA LYS A 690 -12.05 1.08 -22.61
C LYS A 690 -12.57 0.08 -21.58
N LEU A 691 -11.76 -0.23 -20.56
CA LEU A 691 -12.12 -1.16 -19.47
C LEU A 691 -13.27 -0.61 -18.60
N VAL A 692 -13.25 0.68 -18.25
CA VAL A 692 -14.32 1.34 -17.48
C VAL A 692 -15.62 1.37 -18.27
N ASN A 693 -15.57 1.72 -19.57
CA ASN A 693 -16.76 1.73 -20.42
C ASN A 693 -17.35 0.32 -20.62
N ALA A 694 -16.51 -0.72 -20.72
CA ALA A 694 -16.98 -2.11 -20.75
C ALA A 694 -17.74 -2.47 -19.46
N LYS A 695 -17.17 -2.18 -18.28
CA LYS A 695 -17.85 -2.38 -16.98
C LYS A 695 -19.18 -1.61 -16.89
N MET A 696 -19.24 -0.37 -17.38
CA MET A 696 -20.50 0.41 -17.44
C MET A 696 -21.58 -0.26 -18.30
N VAL A 697 -21.20 -0.83 -19.46
CA VAL A 697 -22.16 -1.56 -20.32
C VAL A 697 -22.63 -2.84 -19.64
N SER A 698 -21.71 -3.64 -19.06
CA SER A 698 -22.07 -4.86 -18.33
C SER A 698 -22.98 -4.59 -17.12
N GLN A 699 -22.74 -3.52 -16.36
CA GLN A 699 -23.62 -3.15 -15.23
C GLN A 699 -24.99 -2.67 -15.71
N LYS A 700 -25.08 -1.92 -16.81
CA LYS A 700 -26.39 -1.56 -17.38
C LYS A 700 -27.18 -2.81 -17.77
N LEU A 701 -26.55 -3.76 -18.48
CA LEU A 701 -27.21 -5.01 -18.89
C LEU A 701 -27.70 -5.84 -17.69
N LYS A 702 -26.91 -5.94 -16.61
CA LYS A 702 -27.36 -6.58 -15.36
C LYS A 702 -28.57 -5.85 -14.75
N ASN A 703 -28.53 -4.52 -14.66
CA ASN A 703 -29.64 -3.74 -14.10
C ASN A 703 -30.92 -3.89 -14.95
N ASP A 704 -30.82 -3.77 -16.27
CA ASP A 704 -31.94 -3.95 -17.21
C ASP A 704 -32.56 -5.36 -17.05
N GLN A 705 -31.72 -6.41 -16.95
CA GLN A 705 -32.18 -7.79 -16.71
C GLN A 705 -32.91 -7.95 -15.37
N THR A 706 -32.36 -7.38 -14.28
CA THR A 706 -33.01 -7.47 -12.95
C THR A 706 -34.35 -6.73 -12.89
N TYR A 707 -34.53 -5.68 -13.70
CA TYR A 707 -35.80 -4.97 -13.81
C TYR A 707 -36.87 -5.89 -14.44
N TYR A 708 -36.56 -6.55 -15.56
CA TYR A 708 -37.48 -7.48 -16.22
C TYR A 708 -37.81 -8.74 -15.38
N THR A 709 -36.91 -9.22 -14.52
CA THR A 709 -37.27 -10.30 -13.58
C THR A 709 -38.15 -9.82 -12.44
N ASN A 710 -37.97 -8.57 -11.98
CA ASN A 710 -38.77 -8.02 -10.90
C ASN A 710 -40.21 -7.72 -11.35
N GLU A 711 -40.41 -7.14 -12.54
CA GLU A 711 -41.76 -6.95 -13.10
C GLU A 711 -42.50 -8.30 -13.24
N LYS A 712 -41.83 -9.36 -13.73
CA LYS A 712 -42.41 -10.71 -13.74
C LYS A 712 -42.77 -11.22 -12.35
N SER A 713 -41.93 -10.97 -11.33
CA SER A 713 -42.19 -11.40 -9.96
C SER A 713 -43.39 -10.69 -9.30
N GLN A 714 -43.65 -9.43 -9.67
CA GLN A 714 -44.83 -8.70 -9.21
C GLN A 714 -46.10 -9.25 -9.86
N ILE A 715 -46.07 -9.52 -11.17
CA ILE A 715 -47.18 -10.14 -11.90
C ILE A 715 -47.53 -11.54 -11.35
N THR A 716 -46.55 -12.33 -10.87
CA THR A 716 -46.83 -13.62 -10.23
C THR A 716 -47.37 -13.54 -8.80
N ASN A 717 -47.20 -12.41 -8.11
CA ASN A 717 -47.56 -12.29 -6.69
C ASN A 717 -49.00 -11.78 -6.45
N GLU A 718 -49.72 -11.36 -7.49
CA GLU A 718 -51.15 -10.99 -7.38
C GLU A 718 -52.11 -12.17 -7.59
N ILE A 719 -51.60 -13.39 -7.84
CA ILE A 719 -52.43 -14.58 -8.14
C ILE A 719 -52.21 -15.70 -7.11
N SER A 720 -52.89 -15.61 -5.97
CA SER A 720 -53.63 -16.71 -5.28
C SER A 720 -53.84 -16.44 -3.77
N PRO A 721 -54.82 -17.09 -3.11
CA PRO A 721 -55.97 -17.83 -3.63
C PRO A 721 -57.34 -17.25 -3.17
N ILE A 722 -58.29 -17.12 -4.08
CA ILE A 722 -59.73 -17.10 -3.73
C ILE A 722 -60.44 -18.14 -4.62
N CYS A 723 -61.34 -18.92 -4.02
CA CYS A 723 -61.91 -20.12 -4.64
C CYS A 723 -62.95 -19.82 -5.73
N ASN A 724 -62.92 -20.65 -6.77
CA ASN A 724 -64.03 -21.11 -7.62
C ASN A 724 -65.32 -20.25 -7.62
N THR A 725 -65.59 -19.56 -8.72
CA THR A 725 -66.69 -19.98 -9.62
C THR A 725 -66.53 -19.42 -11.04
N SER A 726 -67.23 -20.05 -11.98
CA SER A 726 -67.23 -19.85 -13.43
C SER A 726 -67.31 -18.39 -13.95
N LEU A 727 -66.53 -18.06 -14.98
CA LEU A 727 -66.96 -18.25 -16.38
C LEU A 727 -65.77 -18.22 -17.36
N ASN A 728 -65.96 -18.73 -18.59
CA ASN A 728 -65.01 -18.58 -19.70
C ASN A 728 -65.16 -17.22 -20.39
N ASN A 729 -64.06 -16.67 -20.95
CA ASN A 729 -64.03 -16.20 -22.36
C ASN A 729 -62.64 -15.74 -22.88
N ASP A 730 -61.76 -15.17 -22.05
CA ASP A 730 -60.57 -14.43 -22.56
C ASP A 730 -59.29 -15.26 -22.85
N LEU A 731 -59.42 -16.49 -23.37
CA LEU A 731 -58.27 -17.36 -23.68
C LEU A 731 -57.70 -17.19 -25.11
N SER A 732 -58.30 -16.34 -25.95
CA SER A 732 -57.88 -16.08 -27.34
C SER A 732 -56.83 -14.96 -27.49
N ILE A 733 -56.92 -13.91 -26.65
CA ILE A 733 -56.10 -12.69 -26.80
C ILE A 733 -54.64 -12.91 -26.35
N ILE A 734 -54.40 -13.88 -25.47
CA ILE A 734 -53.08 -14.18 -24.89
C ILE A 734 -52.20 -14.98 -25.88
N THR A 735 -52.80 -15.86 -26.69
CA THR A 735 -52.08 -16.72 -27.62
C THR A 735 -51.56 -15.97 -28.86
N GLU A 736 -52.32 -15.03 -29.42
CA GLU A 736 -51.85 -14.21 -30.56
C GLU A 736 -50.62 -13.37 -30.21
N LYS A 737 -50.65 -12.65 -29.08
CA LYS A 737 -49.52 -11.82 -28.63
C LYS A 737 -48.27 -12.63 -28.32
N HIS A 738 -48.42 -13.88 -27.86
CA HIS A 738 -47.26 -14.76 -27.67
C HIS A 738 -46.63 -15.18 -29.01
N PHE A 739 -47.44 -15.32 -30.07
CA PHE A 739 -46.97 -15.72 -31.40
C PHE A 739 -46.21 -14.59 -32.12
N GLU A 740 -46.67 -13.34 -32.03
CA GLU A 740 -45.92 -12.17 -32.53
C GLU A 740 -44.54 -12.04 -31.85
N PHE A 741 -44.48 -12.20 -30.53
CA PHE A 741 -43.22 -12.02 -29.80
C PHE A 741 -42.18 -13.10 -30.14
N GLN A 742 -42.61 -14.33 -30.42
CA GLN A 742 -41.72 -15.38 -30.92
C GLN A 742 -41.21 -15.07 -32.33
N LYS A 743 -42.03 -14.47 -33.20
CA LYS A 743 -41.64 -14.06 -34.56
C LYS A 743 -40.54 -12.99 -34.52
N ILE A 744 -40.79 -11.89 -33.80
CA ILE A 744 -39.83 -10.78 -33.62
C ILE A 744 -38.48 -11.28 -33.04
N THR A 745 -38.52 -12.19 -32.07
CA THR A 745 -37.31 -12.78 -31.48
C THR A 745 -36.51 -13.60 -32.50
N LYS A 746 -37.19 -14.29 -33.41
CA LYS A 746 -36.56 -15.10 -34.47
C LYS A 746 -35.93 -14.22 -35.55
N ASP A 747 -36.59 -13.13 -35.92
CA ASP A 747 -36.11 -12.17 -36.92
C ASP A 747 -34.87 -11.41 -36.41
N ILE A 748 -34.86 -10.98 -35.14
CA ILE A 748 -33.68 -10.36 -34.50
C ILE A 748 -32.49 -11.34 -34.45
N LEU A 749 -32.72 -12.63 -34.14
CA LEU A 749 -31.67 -13.65 -34.16
C LEU A 749 -31.13 -13.93 -35.57
N CYS A 750 -31.94 -13.72 -36.62
CA CYS A 750 -31.50 -13.81 -38.01
C CYS A 750 -30.56 -12.64 -38.37
N VAL A 751 -30.94 -11.40 -38.02
CA VAL A 751 -30.10 -10.20 -38.22
C VAL A 751 -28.76 -10.29 -37.47
N ILE A 752 -28.76 -10.87 -36.26
CA ILE A 752 -27.53 -11.07 -35.46
C ILE A 752 -26.60 -12.16 -36.03
N LYS A 753 -27.13 -13.13 -36.79
CA LYS A 753 -26.29 -14.06 -37.56
C LYS A 753 -25.69 -13.41 -38.80
N ASN A 754 -26.52 -12.72 -39.59
CA ASN A 754 -26.12 -12.12 -40.86
C ASN A 754 -25.20 -10.87 -40.72
N SER A 755 -24.85 -10.49 -39.50
CA SER A 755 -23.94 -9.37 -39.18
C SER A 755 -22.56 -9.82 -38.66
N LYS A 756 -22.22 -11.11 -38.81
CA LYS A 756 -20.88 -11.67 -38.52
C LYS A 756 -20.07 -12.12 -39.74
N GLU A 757 -20.64 -12.09 -40.93
CA GLU A 757 -19.97 -12.43 -42.19
C GLU A 757 -20.01 -11.20 -43.13
N LEU A 758 -19.10 -10.24 -42.92
CA LEU A 758 -18.88 -9.13 -43.88
C LEU A 758 -17.57 -8.33 -43.65
N THR A 759 -16.43 -9.01 -43.53
CA THR A 759 -15.09 -8.46 -43.84
C THR A 759 -14.16 -9.58 -44.28
N GLU A 760 -13.35 -9.33 -45.31
CA GLU A 760 -12.38 -10.23 -45.97
C GLU A 760 -12.98 -11.14 -47.08
N GLU A 761 -13.08 -10.57 -48.29
CA GLU A 761 -13.06 -11.32 -49.55
C GLU A 761 -11.59 -11.53 -49.97
N ASP A 762 -11.17 -12.76 -50.26
CA ASP A 762 -10.52 -13.10 -51.55
C ASP A 762 -10.16 -14.60 -51.71
N ASN A 763 -10.44 -15.14 -52.91
CA ASN A 763 -9.78 -16.28 -53.59
C ASN A 763 -9.79 -17.73 -53.01
N MET A 764 -10.81 -18.49 -53.46
CA MET A 764 -10.72 -19.75 -54.25
C MET A 764 -10.25 -21.14 -53.68
N GLU A 765 -10.96 -22.16 -54.20
CA GLU A 765 -10.61 -23.58 -54.46
C GLU A 765 -10.60 -24.68 -53.36
N SER A 766 -11.76 -25.37 -53.29
CA SER A 766 -11.90 -26.85 -53.38
C SER A 766 -11.66 -27.74 -52.15
N GLY A 767 -12.30 -28.92 -52.10
CA GLY A 767 -11.98 -30.00 -51.13
C GLY A 767 -13.17 -30.62 -50.38
N MET A 768 -13.87 -31.54 -51.04
CA MET A 768 -14.95 -32.42 -50.54
C MET A 768 -14.70 -33.19 -49.22
N ASP A 769 -15.82 -33.64 -48.60
CA ASP A 769 -16.01 -34.94 -47.91
C ASP A 769 -15.31 -35.24 -46.54
N ASN A 770 -15.85 -36.03 -45.59
CA ASN A 770 -17.21 -36.55 -45.39
C ASN A 770 -17.49 -37.06 -43.93
N VAL A 771 -18.56 -36.56 -43.28
CA VAL A 771 -19.71 -37.34 -42.68
C VAL A 771 -19.58 -38.27 -41.43
N LYS A 772 -20.67 -38.28 -40.61
CA LYS A 772 -21.07 -39.17 -39.45
C LYS A 772 -20.31 -38.96 -38.10
N LYS A 773 -20.93 -39.07 -36.90
CA LYS A 773 -22.35 -39.31 -36.51
C LYS A 773 -22.66 -38.81 -35.06
N GLN A 774 -23.76 -38.06 -34.87
CA GLN A 774 -24.93 -38.32 -33.98
C GLN A 774 -24.65 -38.96 -32.58
N ILE A 775 -24.86 -38.24 -31.44
CA ILE A 775 -26.11 -38.18 -30.59
C ILE A 775 -26.41 -39.56 -29.91
N GLU A 776 -26.63 -39.70 -28.58
CA GLU A 776 -27.58 -39.00 -27.69
C GLU A 776 -27.21 -38.97 -26.16
N CYS A 777 -28.18 -38.62 -25.30
CA CYS A 777 -28.14 -38.59 -23.81
C CYS A 777 -28.16 -40.02 -23.17
N ASP A 778 -28.13 -40.27 -21.86
CA ASP A 778 -28.69 -39.53 -20.71
C ASP A 778 -28.04 -39.88 -19.33
N ARG A 779 -28.62 -39.37 -18.23
CA ARG A 779 -28.27 -39.46 -16.80
C ARG A 779 -28.27 -40.88 -16.19
N SER A 780 -27.51 -41.07 -15.10
CA SER A 780 -28.08 -41.36 -13.75
C SER A 780 -27.01 -41.44 -12.63
N THR A 781 -27.46 -41.61 -11.39
CA THR A 781 -26.77 -41.27 -10.14
C THR A 781 -26.30 -42.45 -9.27
N ILE A 782 -25.17 -42.26 -8.59
CA ILE A 782 -24.84 -42.68 -7.21
C ILE A 782 -24.84 -44.19 -6.87
N SER A 783 -23.69 -44.67 -6.37
CA SER A 783 -23.62 -45.59 -5.21
C SER A 783 -22.32 -45.34 -4.42
N VAL A 784 -22.22 -45.89 -3.21
CA VAL A 784 -21.08 -45.73 -2.29
C VAL A 784 -20.80 -47.07 -1.60
N ALA A 785 -19.54 -47.56 -1.62
CA ALA A 785 -18.97 -48.45 -0.60
C ALA A 785 -17.45 -48.66 -0.75
N SER A 786 -16.79 -48.78 0.41
CA SER A 786 -15.53 -49.48 0.77
C SER A 786 -14.73 -50.28 -0.28
N PHE A 787 -13.40 -50.25 -0.14
CA PHE A 787 -12.63 -51.40 0.40
C PHE A 787 -11.42 -50.92 1.23
N ILE A 788 -10.82 -51.83 2.01
CA ILE A 788 -9.71 -51.64 2.98
C ILE A 788 -8.54 -52.57 2.57
N ASP A 789 -7.36 -52.34 3.15
CA ASP A 789 -6.22 -53.27 3.45
C ASP A 789 -4.91 -52.46 3.29
N ASP A 790 -4.26 -51.96 4.35
CA ASP A 790 -3.39 -52.61 5.38
C ASP A 790 -2.03 -53.08 4.78
N ALA A 791 -0.91 -52.38 5.07
CA ALA A 791 0.06 -52.54 6.20
C ALA A 791 1.15 -53.60 5.87
N GLU A 792 2.47 -53.48 6.12
CA GLU A 792 3.36 -52.89 7.17
C GLU A 792 4.69 -52.33 6.52
N ASP A 793 5.71 -51.64 7.07
CA ASP A 793 6.08 -50.91 8.34
C ASP A 793 7.20 -49.86 7.97
N ASP A 794 8.02 -49.32 8.92
CA ASP A 794 9.17 -48.37 8.71
C ASP A 794 10.51 -49.10 8.32
N ILE A 795 11.69 -49.08 8.95
CA ILE A 795 12.28 -48.46 10.16
C ILE A 795 13.75 -48.04 9.86
N ILE A 796 14.32 -47.13 10.67
CA ILE A 796 15.74 -46.67 10.73
C ILE A 796 16.07 -45.60 9.67
N ASP A 797 15.81 -44.32 9.90
CA ASP A 797 16.44 -43.35 10.85
C ASP A 797 17.88 -42.90 10.51
N GLN A 798 17.99 -41.59 10.22
CA GLN A 798 18.97 -40.73 10.90
C GLN A 798 18.51 -39.25 10.87
N SER A 799 18.38 -38.63 12.04
CA SER A 799 17.95 -37.22 12.22
C SER A 799 18.89 -36.18 11.54
N LYS A 800 18.49 -35.02 10.99
CA LYS A 800 17.45 -33.99 11.26
C LYS A 800 17.67 -33.06 12.47
N ARG A 801 17.98 -31.78 12.20
CA ARG A 801 17.72 -30.62 13.10
C ARG A 801 17.29 -29.35 12.36
N GLN A 802 16.00 -29.26 11.98
CA GLN A 802 15.29 -27.97 11.84
C GLN A 802 13.91 -28.09 12.48
N LYS A 803 13.47 -27.06 13.20
CA LYS A 803 12.24 -27.10 14.02
C LYS A 803 11.02 -26.60 13.25
N THR A 804 10.12 -27.52 12.90
CA THR A 804 8.74 -27.20 12.52
C THR A 804 7.94 -26.66 13.71
N LYS A 805 6.81 -26.01 13.42
CA LYS A 805 5.74 -25.75 14.39
C LYS A 805 4.44 -26.30 13.81
N GLY A 806 3.75 -27.14 14.57
CA GLY A 806 2.48 -27.72 14.15
C GLY A 806 1.38 -26.68 13.96
N VAL A 807 0.47 -26.99 13.04
CA VAL A 807 -0.81 -26.33 12.85
C VAL A 807 -1.90 -27.25 13.40
N THR A 808 -2.92 -26.69 14.05
CA THR A 808 -4.19 -27.37 14.28
C THR A 808 -5.32 -26.46 13.78
N GLN A 809 -6.26 -27.05 13.04
CA GLN A 809 -7.43 -26.36 12.50
C GLN A 809 -8.63 -26.54 13.44
N SER A 810 -9.53 -25.55 13.44
CA SER A 810 -10.93 -25.72 13.84
C SER A 810 -11.79 -24.77 13.00
N ILE A 811 -12.81 -25.33 12.34
CA ILE A 811 -13.77 -24.66 11.45
C ILE A 811 -14.89 -24.09 12.38
N TYR A 812 -15.50 -22.92 12.20
CA TYR A 812 -16.42 -22.50 11.12
C TYR A 812 -16.58 -20.97 11.00
N SER A 813 -16.66 -20.48 9.76
CA SER A 813 -17.64 -19.47 9.30
C SER A 813 -17.54 -19.33 7.77
N VAL A 814 -18.65 -19.42 7.03
CA VAL A 814 -18.67 -19.50 5.56
C VAL A 814 -18.30 -18.15 4.90
N PRO A 815 -17.37 -18.12 3.91
CA PRO A 815 -17.12 -16.94 3.06
C PRO A 815 -18.16 -16.78 1.93
N ASN A 816 -18.38 -15.56 1.44
CA ASN A 816 -19.17 -15.31 0.23
C ASN A 816 -18.44 -15.78 -1.04
N LEU A 817 -19.20 -16.27 -2.02
CA LEU A 817 -18.73 -16.72 -3.34
C LEU A 817 -18.62 -15.54 -4.34
N GLU A 818 -17.79 -14.54 -4.04
CA GLU A 818 -17.53 -13.40 -4.96
C GLU A 818 -16.04 -13.04 -5.17
N ASP A 819 -15.10 -13.73 -4.50
CA ASP A 819 -13.66 -13.38 -4.52
C ASP A 819 -12.80 -14.14 -5.58
N GLU A 820 -13.37 -15.00 -6.44
CA GLU A 820 -12.58 -15.92 -7.29
C GLU A 820 -11.92 -15.28 -8.54
N GLU A 821 -12.36 -14.09 -9.00
CA GLU A 821 -11.78 -13.42 -10.19
C GLU A 821 -10.48 -12.61 -9.92
N ILE A 822 -9.87 -12.71 -8.74
CA ILE A 822 -8.57 -12.06 -8.43
C ILE A 822 -7.53 -13.08 -7.90
N SER A 823 -7.30 -14.13 -8.68
CA SER A 823 -6.28 -15.16 -8.42
C SER A 823 -4.87 -14.73 -8.87
N GLU A 824 -4.17 -13.95 -8.04
CA GLU A 824 -2.72 -13.68 -8.26
C GLU A 824 -1.87 -14.92 -7.93
N GLU A 825 -1.23 -15.53 -8.95
CA GLU A 825 -0.31 -16.67 -8.79
C GLU A 825 0.93 -16.33 -7.94
N ASN A 826 0.90 -16.65 -6.65
CA ASN A 826 1.94 -16.30 -5.68
C ASN A 826 3.14 -17.30 -5.67
N TRP A 827 3.73 -17.56 -6.83
CA TRP A 827 4.95 -18.37 -6.92
C TRP A 827 6.10 -17.70 -6.13
N LYS A 828 6.59 -18.39 -5.09
CA LYS A 828 7.77 -18.10 -4.23
C LYS A 828 7.55 -17.30 -2.93
N ASN A 829 6.32 -17.11 -2.43
CA ASN A 829 6.07 -16.75 -1.01
C ASN A 829 6.69 -15.40 -0.52
N VAL A 830 7.04 -14.46 -1.40
CA VAL A 830 7.80 -13.25 -1.04
C VAL A 830 6.94 -12.16 -0.37
N GLN A 831 5.63 -12.14 -0.61
CA GLN A 831 4.74 -11.12 -0.05
C GLN A 831 3.77 -11.69 0.99
N LYS A 832 4.03 -11.39 2.26
CA LYS A 832 2.97 -11.39 3.29
C LYS A 832 2.04 -10.22 3.01
N SER A 833 0.76 -10.50 2.76
CA SER A 833 -0.26 -9.46 2.60
C SER A 833 -0.27 -8.54 3.83
N SER A 834 0.05 -7.25 3.62
CA SER A 834 0.06 -6.28 4.70
C SER A 834 -1.38 -6.00 5.12
N ARG A 835 -1.81 -6.59 6.25
CA ARG A 835 -3.13 -6.31 6.86
C ARG A 835 -3.41 -4.81 6.82
N LYS A 836 -4.49 -4.40 6.12
CA LYS A 836 -4.88 -3.00 5.92
C LYS A 836 -4.77 -2.25 7.25
N ARG A 837 -3.87 -1.27 7.35
CA ARG A 837 -3.64 -0.51 8.59
C ARG A 837 -4.92 0.30 8.92
N LYS A 838 -5.65 -0.10 9.96
CA LYS A 838 -6.79 0.68 10.48
C LYS A 838 -6.31 2.10 10.86
N SER A 839 -7.16 3.11 10.65
CA SER A 839 -6.81 4.50 11.01
C SER A 839 -6.49 4.62 12.51
N ILE A 840 -5.27 5.02 12.83
CA ILE A 840 -4.71 4.99 14.19
C ILE A 840 -5.33 6.06 15.11
N TYR A 841 -5.91 7.11 14.54
CA TYR A 841 -6.39 8.29 15.27
C TYR A 841 -7.92 8.46 15.23
N LEU A 842 -8.58 8.05 14.14
CA LEU A 842 -10.03 8.26 13.94
C LEU A 842 -10.88 7.09 14.48
N THR A 843 -10.27 5.95 14.81
CA THR A 843 -10.99 4.82 15.41
C THR A 843 -11.20 5.01 16.92
N PRO A 844 -12.40 4.75 17.48
CA PRO A 844 -12.61 4.77 18.93
C PRO A 844 -11.63 3.86 19.68
N ASN A 845 -11.15 4.33 20.83
CA ASN A 845 -10.03 3.72 21.55
C ASN A 845 -10.35 3.56 23.04
N ARG A 846 -11.16 2.55 23.38
CA ARG A 846 -11.54 2.25 24.77
C ARG A 846 -10.35 2.10 25.72
N GLU A 847 -9.20 1.60 25.25
CA GLU A 847 -7.97 1.49 26.07
C GLU A 847 -7.48 2.83 26.65
N ILE A 848 -7.94 3.98 26.13
CA ILE A 848 -7.58 5.31 26.67
C ILE A 848 -8.13 5.54 28.10
N LEU A 849 -9.22 4.86 28.47
CA LEU A 849 -9.83 4.91 29.80
C LEU A 849 -9.06 4.05 30.83
N LEU A 850 -8.22 3.11 30.38
CA LEU A 850 -7.33 2.31 31.25
C LEU A 850 -5.95 2.95 31.47
N ARG A 851 -5.68 4.11 30.84
CA ARG A 851 -4.41 4.84 30.99
C ARG A 851 -4.38 5.56 32.32
N ASN A 852 -3.37 5.25 33.13
CA ASN A 852 -2.91 6.14 34.18
C ASN A 852 -2.41 7.44 33.50
N ILE A 853 -2.86 8.58 34.02
CA ILE A 853 -2.64 9.91 33.45
C ILE A 853 -1.33 10.49 34.01
N ASP A 854 -1.12 10.28 35.30
CA ASP A 854 -0.16 10.95 36.19
C ASP A 854 1.26 10.38 36.09
N SER A 855 1.49 9.39 35.22
CA SER A 855 2.78 8.69 35.11
C SER A 855 3.18 8.34 33.68
N ARG A 856 4.46 7.99 33.52
CA ARG A 856 5.02 7.46 32.26
C ARG A 856 4.79 5.95 32.07
N ALA A 857 4.09 5.29 32.99
CA ALA A 857 3.83 3.86 32.92
C ALA A 857 2.80 3.50 31.83
N LYS A 858 2.88 2.27 31.33
CA LYS A 858 1.91 1.74 30.36
C LYS A 858 0.68 1.18 31.08
N THR A 859 -0.32 2.03 31.40
CA THR A 859 -1.67 1.63 31.88
C THR A 859 -1.67 0.81 33.21
N LYS A 860 -2.81 0.64 33.88
CA LYS A 860 -2.97 -0.46 34.86
C LYS A 860 -3.19 -1.78 34.08
N VAL A 861 -2.13 -2.34 33.47
CA VAL A 861 -2.25 -3.68 32.82
C VAL A 861 -2.16 -4.75 33.89
N ILE A 862 -3.29 -5.40 34.13
CA ILE A 862 -3.33 -6.68 34.84
C ILE A 862 -2.61 -7.70 33.94
N GLY A 863 -1.42 -8.12 34.36
CA GLY A 863 -0.60 -9.00 33.54
C GLY A 863 -1.12 -10.44 33.55
N LEU A 864 -1.12 -11.11 32.39
CA LEU A 864 -1.53 -12.51 32.28
C LEU A 864 -0.52 -13.44 32.97
N ILE A 865 -0.86 -13.87 34.18
CA ILE A 865 -0.17 -14.97 34.88
C ILE A 865 -0.37 -16.25 34.06
N LYS A 866 0.68 -17.08 34.00
CA LYS A 866 0.70 -18.31 33.19
C LYS A 866 0.58 -19.52 34.11
N ASN A 867 -0.24 -20.50 33.71
CA ASN A 867 -0.39 -21.77 34.42
C ASN A 867 0.98 -22.45 34.62
N GLY A 868 1.22 -22.97 35.83
CA GLY A 868 2.45 -23.67 36.21
C GLY A 868 2.81 -24.84 35.30
N SER A 869 1.83 -25.61 34.81
CA SER A 869 2.03 -26.79 33.92
C SER A 869 2.65 -26.48 32.55
N LYS A 870 3.04 -25.23 32.28
CA LYS A 870 3.77 -24.85 31.06
C LYS A 870 5.25 -25.20 31.17
N SER A 871 5.69 -26.15 30.35
CA SER A 871 7.07 -26.64 30.15
C SER A 871 8.16 -25.59 29.80
N LYS A 872 7.84 -24.29 29.82
CA LYS A 872 8.81 -23.19 29.74
C LYS A 872 9.24 -22.66 31.12
N PHE A 873 8.58 -23.05 32.21
CA PHE A 873 8.96 -22.63 33.56
C PHE A 873 10.02 -23.55 34.16
N MET A 874 11.14 -22.94 34.56
CA MET A 874 12.14 -23.57 35.42
C MET A 874 11.69 -23.50 36.89
N SER A 875 12.39 -24.21 37.77
CA SER A 875 12.13 -24.17 39.20
C SER A 875 12.29 -22.75 39.79
N VAL A 876 11.37 -22.38 40.67
CA VAL A 876 11.29 -21.06 41.29
C VAL A 876 12.01 -21.12 42.65
N LYS A 877 13.14 -20.41 42.77
CA LYS A 877 13.89 -20.33 44.04
C LYS A 877 13.23 -19.36 45.02
N CYS A 878 12.65 -19.91 46.07
CA CYS A 878 12.16 -19.20 47.25
C CYS A 878 13.12 -19.40 48.43
N ASN A 879 12.82 -18.79 49.58
CA ASN A 879 13.69 -18.89 50.77
C ASN A 879 13.76 -20.33 51.33
N ASN A 880 12.68 -21.11 51.14
CA ASN A 880 12.51 -22.44 51.72
C ASN A 880 12.89 -23.58 50.75
N GLY A 881 13.26 -23.29 49.50
CA GLY A 881 13.57 -24.31 48.49
C GLY A 881 13.43 -23.85 47.03
N ASN A 882 13.67 -24.77 46.09
CA ASN A 882 13.40 -24.58 44.67
C ASN A 882 12.12 -25.33 44.30
N TYR A 883 11.09 -24.64 43.78
CA TYR A 883 9.77 -25.25 43.56
C TYR A 883 9.41 -25.36 42.07
N VAL A 884 8.86 -26.50 41.66
CA VAL A 884 8.16 -26.67 40.37
C VAL A 884 6.68 -26.85 40.67
N LEU A 885 5.83 -26.08 39.99
CA LEU A 885 4.39 -26.00 40.25
C LEU A 885 3.61 -26.45 39.02
N SER A 886 2.61 -27.29 39.19
CA SER A 886 1.65 -27.67 38.16
C SER A 886 0.21 -27.36 38.60
N ASN A 887 -0.69 -27.34 37.61
CA ASN A 887 -2.14 -27.31 37.74
C ASN A 887 -2.73 -26.09 38.47
N THR A 888 -1.92 -25.04 38.68
CA THR A 888 -2.21 -23.75 39.36
C THR A 888 -3.38 -22.91 38.81
N CYS A 889 -4.19 -23.42 37.89
CA CYS A 889 -5.25 -22.69 37.20
C CYS A 889 -6.35 -22.14 38.13
N SER A 890 -6.73 -22.87 39.19
CA SER A 890 -7.70 -22.40 40.20
C SER A 890 -7.16 -21.17 40.95
N PHE A 891 -5.93 -21.27 41.49
CA PHE A 891 -5.20 -20.16 42.10
C PHE A 891 -5.05 -18.98 41.13
N ASP A 892 -4.52 -19.21 39.93
CA ASP A 892 -4.26 -18.16 38.93
C ASP A 892 -5.55 -17.43 38.53
N THR A 893 -6.68 -18.15 38.44
CA THR A 893 -8.01 -17.58 38.16
C THR A 893 -8.46 -16.63 39.26
N ILE A 894 -8.38 -17.04 40.53
CA ILE A 894 -8.77 -16.22 41.68
C ILE A 894 -7.90 -14.96 41.77
N ILE A 895 -6.57 -15.10 41.58
CA ILE A 895 -5.66 -13.95 41.55
C ILE A 895 -6.03 -12.94 40.46
N GLN A 896 -6.41 -13.38 39.26
CA GLN A 896 -6.84 -12.48 38.18
C GLN A 896 -8.15 -11.76 38.51
N MET A 897 -9.10 -12.44 39.16
CA MET A 897 -10.37 -11.83 39.59
C MET A 897 -10.14 -10.77 40.68
N LEU A 898 -9.34 -11.08 41.71
CA LEU A 898 -8.94 -10.14 42.76
C LEU A 898 -8.14 -8.95 42.21
N ALA A 899 -7.28 -9.19 41.21
CA ALA A 899 -6.51 -8.14 40.54
C ALA A 899 -7.39 -7.18 39.73
N VAL A 900 -8.54 -7.63 39.20
CA VAL A 900 -9.54 -6.74 38.57
C VAL A 900 -10.27 -5.91 39.62
N ALA A 901 -10.66 -6.51 40.76
CA ALA A 901 -11.24 -5.75 41.87
C ALA A 901 -10.29 -4.64 42.34
N TYR A 902 -9.01 -4.96 42.56
CA TYR A 902 -7.97 -3.98 42.93
C TYR A 902 -7.64 -2.96 41.81
N CYS A 903 -7.90 -3.31 40.55
CA CYS A 903 -7.69 -2.39 39.43
C CYS A 903 -8.82 -1.36 39.30
N ASP A 904 -10.08 -1.83 39.36
CA ASP A 904 -11.29 -1.13 38.91
C ASP A 904 -12.25 -0.72 40.05
N SER A 905 -11.88 -0.94 41.31
CA SER A 905 -12.57 -0.42 42.51
C SER A 905 -11.66 0.48 43.34
N ILE A 906 -12.13 1.69 43.67
CA ILE A 906 -11.43 2.61 44.58
C ILE A 906 -11.55 2.14 46.06
N PRO A 907 -12.73 1.74 46.57
CA PRO A 907 -12.84 1.11 47.90
C PRO A 907 -11.91 -0.10 48.05
N TYR A 908 -11.93 -1.03 47.09
CA TYR A 908 -11.08 -2.23 47.15
C TYR A 908 -9.58 -1.92 46.98
N THR A 909 -9.24 -0.83 46.27
CA THR A 909 -7.86 -0.32 46.23
C THR A 909 -7.35 0.04 47.63
N LYS A 910 -8.17 0.74 48.45
CA LYS A 910 -7.81 1.09 49.83
C LYS A 910 -7.66 -0.14 50.72
N TYR A 911 -8.67 -1.01 50.72
CA TYR A 911 -8.68 -2.29 51.45
C TYR A 911 -7.40 -3.11 51.22
N VAL A 912 -7.02 -3.34 49.96
CA VAL A 912 -5.79 -4.11 49.65
C VAL A 912 -4.52 -3.36 50.04
N ILE A 913 -4.47 -2.02 49.96
CA ILE A 913 -3.31 -1.23 50.39
C ILE A 913 -3.11 -1.26 51.91
N GLU A 914 -4.20 -1.25 52.67
CA GLU A 914 -4.20 -1.41 54.13
C GLU A 914 -3.81 -2.84 54.53
N LYS A 915 -4.39 -3.85 53.87
CA LYS A 915 -4.17 -5.28 54.14
C LYS A 915 -2.91 -5.90 53.54
N LYS A 916 -2.16 -5.17 52.71
CA LYS A 916 -0.99 -5.71 51.98
C LYS A 916 0.06 -6.34 52.89
N GLU A 917 0.35 -5.77 54.06
CA GLU A 917 1.41 -6.28 54.93
C GLU A 917 0.94 -7.39 55.89
N GLU A 918 -0.35 -7.76 55.88
CA GLU A 918 -0.89 -8.82 56.74
C GLU A 918 -0.64 -10.23 56.16
N ILE A 919 -0.74 -10.42 54.83
CA ILE A 919 -0.40 -11.69 54.16
C ILE A 919 0.17 -11.52 52.75
N THR A 920 1.00 -12.47 52.32
CA THR A 920 1.62 -12.53 50.98
C THR A 920 0.62 -12.46 49.81
N LEU A 921 -0.63 -12.89 49.99
CA LEU A 921 -1.69 -12.77 48.99
C LEU A 921 -1.94 -11.31 48.58
N TRP A 922 -2.08 -10.41 49.55
CA TRP A 922 -2.36 -9.00 49.27
C TRP A 922 -1.10 -8.28 48.75
N GLN A 923 0.10 -8.67 49.21
CA GLN A 923 1.36 -8.25 48.56
C GLN A 923 1.44 -8.69 47.09
N LEU A 924 0.97 -9.90 46.75
CA LEU A 924 0.96 -10.41 45.38
C LEU A 924 0.01 -9.59 44.50
N ILE A 925 -1.22 -9.29 44.96
CA ILE A 925 -2.18 -8.44 44.22
C ILE A 925 -1.63 -7.02 44.03
N PHE A 926 -1.08 -6.42 45.09
CA PHE A 926 -0.48 -5.08 45.06
C PHE A 926 0.69 -5.00 44.05
N CYS A 927 1.65 -5.92 44.15
CA CYS A 927 2.82 -5.95 43.24
C CYS A 927 2.44 -6.32 41.81
N LEU A 928 1.45 -7.19 41.58
CA LEU A 928 0.98 -7.56 40.24
C LEU A 928 0.48 -6.35 39.43
N LEU A 929 -0.15 -5.37 40.09
CA LEU A 929 -0.64 -4.15 39.45
C LEU A 929 0.38 -3.00 39.43
N ARG A 930 1.36 -3.01 40.34
CA ARG A 930 2.47 -2.03 40.37
C ARG A 930 3.57 -2.36 39.36
N ASP A 931 3.99 -3.62 39.33
CA ASP A 931 5.18 -4.11 38.61
C ASP A 931 4.83 -4.96 37.38
N GLY A 932 3.58 -5.39 37.26
CA GLY A 932 3.15 -6.39 36.28
C GLY A 932 3.51 -7.82 36.69
N VAL A 933 3.45 -8.75 35.73
CA VAL A 933 3.88 -10.14 35.93
C VAL A 933 5.41 -10.22 35.79
N THR A 934 6.09 -10.42 36.91
CA THR A 934 7.54 -10.51 37.04
C THR A 934 7.97 -11.84 37.67
N VAL A 935 9.27 -12.06 37.81
CA VAL A 935 9.80 -13.21 38.59
C VAL A 935 9.31 -13.18 40.03
N GLN A 936 9.11 -12.00 40.64
CA GLN A 936 8.60 -11.87 42.00
C GLN A 936 7.14 -12.30 42.13
N THR A 937 6.32 -12.09 41.09
CA THR A 937 4.94 -12.60 41.01
C THR A 937 4.92 -14.13 41.13
N TYR A 938 5.81 -14.81 40.40
CA TYR A 938 5.93 -16.27 40.45
C TYR A 938 6.55 -16.79 41.75
N LYS A 939 7.49 -16.05 42.37
CA LYS A 939 8.00 -16.35 43.71
C LYS A 939 6.91 -16.28 44.78
N LYS A 940 6.11 -15.21 44.81
CA LYS A 940 5.00 -15.08 45.78
C LYS A 940 3.89 -16.10 45.55
N ARG A 941 3.62 -16.49 44.30
CA ARG A 941 2.76 -17.67 44.01
C ARG A 941 3.34 -18.96 44.62
N ALA A 942 4.63 -19.22 44.42
CA ALA A 942 5.29 -20.40 44.97
C ALA A 942 5.28 -20.41 46.51
N GLU A 943 5.61 -19.26 47.13
CA GLU A 943 5.60 -19.01 48.58
C GLU A 943 4.23 -19.28 49.23
N ILE A 944 3.13 -18.85 48.60
CA ILE A 944 1.77 -19.14 49.08
C ILE A 944 1.45 -20.63 48.94
N LEU A 945 1.70 -21.21 47.77
CA LEU A 945 1.30 -22.59 47.48
C LEU A 945 2.14 -23.65 48.23
N SER A 946 3.43 -23.38 48.50
CA SER A 946 4.27 -24.25 49.33
C SER A 946 3.84 -24.31 50.80
N ASN A 947 3.02 -23.36 51.26
CA ASN A 947 2.46 -23.33 52.61
C ASN A 947 1.06 -23.98 52.67
N LEU A 948 0.47 -24.31 51.52
CA LEU A 948 -0.87 -24.88 51.40
C LEU A 948 -0.87 -26.35 50.96
N TYR A 949 0.16 -26.79 50.23
CA TYR A 949 0.26 -28.15 49.68
C TYR A 949 1.57 -28.82 50.15
N PRO A 950 1.52 -30.09 50.60
CA PRO A 950 2.73 -30.89 50.76
C PRO A 950 3.36 -31.10 49.37
N GLY A 951 4.68 -30.96 49.29
CA GLY A 951 5.42 -31.09 48.04
C GLY A 951 6.35 -32.29 48.02
N GLU A 952 6.47 -32.93 46.86
CA GLU A 952 7.27 -34.13 46.67
C GLU A 952 8.72 -33.76 46.30
N PRO A 953 9.75 -34.34 46.96
CA PRO A 953 11.15 -34.07 46.60
C PRO A 953 11.55 -34.82 45.32
N ILE A 954 12.10 -34.07 44.37
CA ILE A 954 12.70 -34.54 43.12
C ILE A 954 14.23 -34.33 43.18
N LEU A 955 14.95 -35.03 42.30
CA LEU A 955 16.38 -34.86 42.01
C LEU A 955 16.87 -33.39 42.11
N ASN A 956 18.08 -33.23 42.66
CA ASN A 956 18.80 -31.95 42.80
C ASN A 956 18.13 -30.91 43.73
N GLY A 957 17.37 -31.34 44.73
CA GLY A 957 16.82 -30.44 45.76
C GLY A 957 15.74 -29.51 45.21
N ILE A 958 14.87 -30.07 44.37
CA ILE A 958 13.71 -29.40 43.78
C ILE A 958 12.46 -30.07 44.34
N THR A 959 11.51 -29.29 44.84
CA THR A 959 10.21 -29.79 45.32
C THR A 959 9.15 -29.58 44.25
N TYR A 960 8.39 -30.62 43.93
CA TYR A 960 7.24 -30.57 43.04
C TYR A 960 5.94 -30.36 43.84
N LEU A 961 5.06 -29.51 43.32
CA LEU A 961 3.78 -29.15 43.91
C LEU A 961 2.70 -29.27 42.83
N SER A 962 1.88 -30.32 42.89
CA SER A 962 0.65 -30.37 42.08
C SER A 962 -0.49 -29.68 42.80
N VAL A 963 -1.11 -28.70 42.14
CA VAL A 963 -2.17 -27.86 42.71
C VAL A 963 -3.52 -28.25 42.10
N GLU A 964 -3.84 -29.54 42.19
CA GLU A 964 -5.08 -30.13 41.69
C GLU A 964 -6.22 -29.92 42.71
N GLN A 965 -6.85 -28.75 42.60
CA GLN A 965 -7.91 -28.32 43.52
C GLN A 965 -9.08 -27.68 42.76
N SER A 966 -10.30 -27.97 43.20
CA SER A 966 -11.48 -27.20 42.78
C SER A 966 -11.35 -25.72 43.17
N ILE A 967 -11.96 -24.85 42.38
CA ILE A 967 -11.80 -23.40 42.54
C ILE A 967 -12.45 -22.85 43.82
N ASP A 968 -13.53 -23.47 44.31
CA ASP A 968 -14.19 -23.15 45.58
C ASP A 968 -13.30 -23.51 46.78
N SER A 969 -12.67 -24.70 46.76
CA SER A 969 -11.81 -25.17 47.83
C SER A 969 -10.52 -24.34 47.92
N MET A 970 -9.91 -24.03 46.77
CA MET A 970 -8.79 -23.08 46.67
C MET A 970 -9.17 -21.69 47.24
N LEU A 971 -10.38 -21.19 46.95
CA LEU A 971 -10.83 -19.89 47.46
C LEU A 971 -11.01 -19.92 48.99
N ASN A 972 -11.63 -20.96 49.53
CA ASN A 972 -11.77 -21.14 50.98
C ASN A 972 -10.40 -21.22 51.70
N MET A 973 -9.39 -21.81 51.06
CA MET A 973 -8.02 -21.85 51.60
C MET A 973 -7.33 -20.47 51.56
N LEU A 974 -7.46 -19.73 50.45
CA LEU A 974 -6.80 -18.42 50.27
C LEU A 974 -7.43 -17.30 51.12
N LEU A 975 -8.75 -17.33 51.33
CA LEU A 975 -9.52 -16.27 51.98
C LEU A 975 -10.06 -16.65 53.37
N LYS A 976 -9.49 -17.67 54.01
CA LYS A 976 -9.92 -18.20 55.32
C LYS A 976 -10.12 -17.14 56.42
N ASN A 977 -9.34 -16.07 56.40
CA ASN A 977 -9.39 -14.94 57.37
C ASN A 977 -9.86 -13.62 56.73
N TYR A 978 -10.43 -13.68 55.52
CA TYR A 978 -10.82 -12.54 54.70
C TYR A 978 -12.20 -12.84 54.08
N GLU A 979 -13.20 -12.92 54.94
CA GLU A 979 -14.54 -13.38 54.56
C GLU A 979 -15.34 -12.44 53.64
N SER A 980 -16.26 -13.03 52.87
CA SER A 980 -17.32 -12.30 52.14
C SER A 980 -18.43 -11.84 53.08
N VAL A 981 -18.68 -12.59 54.16
CA VAL A 981 -19.62 -12.22 55.23
C VAL A 981 -19.18 -12.76 56.61
N GLN A 982 -19.35 -11.94 57.64
CA GLN A 982 -19.35 -12.34 59.04
C GLN A 982 -20.79 -12.31 59.56
N ILE A 983 -21.21 -13.40 60.20
CA ILE A 983 -22.53 -13.57 60.83
C ILE A 983 -22.30 -13.72 62.34
N GLU A 984 -23.08 -13.02 63.15
CA GLU A 984 -23.09 -13.14 64.61
C GLU A 984 -24.49 -13.46 65.11
N GLU A 985 -24.67 -14.69 65.63
CA GLU A 985 -25.90 -15.15 66.27
C GLU A 985 -25.76 -14.99 67.80
N LYS A 986 -26.71 -14.30 68.45
CA LYS A 986 -26.77 -14.17 69.92
C LYS A 986 -28.14 -14.59 70.43
N CYS A 987 -28.20 -15.47 71.41
CA CYS A 987 -29.48 -15.92 71.96
C CYS A 987 -30.04 -14.93 72.97
N SER A 988 -31.28 -14.49 72.78
CA SER A 988 -31.99 -13.62 73.72
C SER A 988 -32.26 -14.28 75.10
N SER A 989 -32.24 -15.62 75.16
CA SER A 989 -32.69 -16.42 76.30
C SER A 989 -31.57 -17.13 77.07
N CYS A 990 -30.33 -17.15 76.58
CA CYS A 990 -29.18 -17.74 77.29
C CYS A 990 -27.84 -17.20 76.78
N LYS A 991 -26.74 -17.51 77.47
CA LYS A 991 -25.36 -17.17 77.08
C LYS A 991 -24.84 -18.01 75.89
N PHE A 992 -25.60 -18.09 74.80
CA PHE A 992 -25.16 -18.66 73.52
C PHE A 992 -24.84 -17.51 72.57
N GLU A 993 -23.57 -17.43 72.17
CA GLU A 993 -23.09 -16.58 71.08
C GLU A 993 -22.35 -17.45 70.07
N ARG A 994 -22.49 -17.16 68.79
CA ARG A 994 -21.79 -17.85 67.69
C ARG A 994 -21.42 -16.84 66.61
N SER A 995 -20.13 -16.80 66.26
CA SER A 995 -19.64 -16.07 65.08
C SER A 995 -19.32 -17.06 63.97
N GLU A 996 -19.73 -16.77 62.75
CA GLU A 996 -19.48 -17.57 61.55
C GLU A 996 -18.98 -16.67 60.42
N LYS A 997 -17.73 -16.89 59.98
CA LYS A 997 -17.08 -16.19 58.86
C LYS A 997 -17.13 -17.07 57.62
N LYS A 998 -17.66 -16.56 56.50
CA LYS A 998 -17.80 -17.29 55.23
C LYS A 998 -17.08 -16.54 54.10
N PRO A 999 -15.96 -17.04 53.55
CA PRO A 999 -15.33 -16.46 52.36
C PRO A 999 -16.14 -16.68 51.08
N LEU A 1000 -17.05 -17.65 51.07
CA LEU A 1000 -17.85 -18.05 49.92
C LEU A 1000 -19.32 -18.26 50.35
N LEU A 1001 -20.26 -17.68 49.58
CA LEU A 1001 -21.70 -17.97 49.66
C LEU A 1001 -22.11 -18.97 48.58
N THR A 1002 -23.27 -19.62 48.71
CA THR A 1002 -23.69 -20.71 47.81
C THR A 1002 -25.08 -20.45 47.25
N ILE A 1003 -25.19 -20.36 45.93
CA ILE A 1003 -26.47 -20.22 45.23
C ILE A 1003 -26.84 -21.56 44.58
N CYS A 1004 -27.97 -22.10 44.99
CA CYS A 1004 -28.54 -23.32 44.41
C CYS A 1004 -29.42 -23.00 43.18
N VAL A 1005 -29.31 -23.84 42.15
CA VAL A 1005 -30.10 -23.78 40.91
C VAL A 1005 -30.74 -25.15 40.68
N THR A 1006 -32.02 -25.18 40.32
CA THR A 1006 -32.87 -26.39 40.46
C THR A 1006 -33.32 -27.06 39.16
N GLU A 1007 -33.03 -26.52 37.96
CA GLU A 1007 -33.41 -27.21 36.71
C GLU A 1007 -32.72 -26.68 35.44
N LYS A 1008 -32.64 -25.35 35.29
CA LYS A 1008 -32.05 -24.67 34.13
C LYS A 1008 -31.24 -23.46 34.58
N MET A 1009 -30.19 -23.10 33.83
CA MET A 1009 -29.39 -21.92 34.15
C MET A 1009 -30.25 -20.64 34.13
N PRO A 1010 -30.15 -19.80 35.18
CA PRO A 1010 -31.09 -18.71 35.37
C PRO A 1010 -30.94 -17.59 34.32
N THR A 1011 -32.07 -17.01 33.92
CA THR A 1011 -32.09 -15.72 33.23
C THR A 1011 -31.55 -14.61 34.14
N LYS A 1012 -31.20 -13.46 33.56
CA LYS A 1012 -30.72 -12.27 34.29
C LYS A 1012 -31.59 -11.88 35.50
N ARG A 1013 -32.91 -11.98 35.36
CA ARG A 1013 -33.87 -11.68 36.43
C ARG A 1013 -33.84 -12.74 37.52
N GLN A 1014 -33.81 -14.03 37.15
CA GLN A 1014 -33.76 -15.14 38.11
C GLN A 1014 -32.44 -15.17 38.88
N LEU A 1015 -31.29 -14.95 38.23
CA LEU A 1015 -29.99 -14.93 38.92
C LEU A 1015 -29.92 -13.76 39.91
N ASN A 1016 -30.44 -12.58 39.52
CA ASN A 1016 -30.54 -11.46 40.43
C ASN A 1016 -31.47 -11.76 41.62
N LEU A 1017 -32.60 -12.44 41.42
CA LEU A 1017 -33.47 -12.85 42.52
C LEU A 1017 -32.75 -13.81 43.47
N LEU A 1018 -32.13 -14.88 42.94
CA LEU A 1018 -31.40 -15.88 43.73
C LEU A 1018 -30.25 -15.27 44.55
N ILE A 1019 -29.47 -14.33 43.98
CA ILE A 1019 -28.43 -13.59 44.72
C ILE A 1019 -29.05 -12.78 45.88
N ASN A 1020 -30.15 -12.08 45.62
CA ASN A 1020 -30.80 -11.26 46.65
C ASN A 1020 -31.56 -12.11 47.69
N GLU A 1021 -31.97 -13.33 47.35
CA GLU A 1021 -32.58 -14.29 48.28
C GLU A 1021 -31.52 -14.91 49.19
N GLU A 1022 -30.39 -15.40 48.65
CA GLU A 1022 -29.26 -15.88 49.46
C GLU A 1022 -28.75 -14.81 50.43
N ILE A 1023 -28.59 -13.54 49.98
CA ILE A 1023 -28.23 -12.43 50.87
C ILE A 1023 -29.26 -12.21 51.98
N LYS A 1024 -30.57 -12.35 51.71
CA LYS A 1024 -31.63 -12.20 52.72
C LYS A 1024 -31.62 -13.34 53.75
N LEU A 1025 -31.38 -14.58 53.31
CA LEU A 1025 -31.37 -15.75 54.20
C LEU A 1025 -30.36 -15.62 55.35
N LEU A 1026 -29.28 -14.85 55.14
CA LEU A 1026 -28.26 -14.55 56.17
C LEU A 1026 -28.81 -13.79 57.39
N TYR A 1027 -29.92 -13.06 57.24
CA TYR A 1027 -30.54 -12.24 58.29
C TYR A 1027 -31.68 -12.95 59.04
N ASN A 1028 -32.00 -14.20 58.68
CA ASN A 1028 -33.09 -14.93 59.32
C ASN A 1028 -32.72 -15.35 60.75
N SER A 1029 -33.54 -14.95 61.74
CA SER A 1029 -33.43 -15.42 63.11
C SER A 1029 -33.58 -16.94 63.21
N THR A 1030 -32.73 -17.59 64.00
CA THR A 1030 -32.71 -19.05 64.21
C THR A 1030 -33.19 -19.41 65.62
N PHE A 1031 -33.56 -20.67 65.84
CA PHE A 1031 -33.78 -21.18 67.20
C PHE A 1031 -32.44 -21.58 67.82
N CYS A 1032 -32.18 -21.11 69.03
CA CYS A 1032 -30.94 -21.39 69.75
C CYS A 1032 -30.78 -22.90 69.98
N LYS A 1033 -29.69 -23.47 69.43
CA LYS A 1033 -29.33 -24.89 69.53
C LYS A 1033 -29.10 -25.39 70.96
N LYS A 1034 -29.12 -24.50 71.97
CA LYS A 1034 -28.86 -24.80 73.39
C LYS A 1034 -30.08 -24.65 74.30
N CYS A 1035 -31.08 -23.84 73.93
CA CYS A 1035 -32.25 -23.57 74.79
C CYS A 1035 -33.54 -23.22 74.02
N THR A 1036 -33.59 -23.47 72.71
CA THR A 1036 -34.70 -23.21 71.76
C THR A 1036 -35.27 -21.79 71.69
N GLY A 1037 -34.83 -20.85 72.52
CA GLY A 1037 -35.16 -19.42 72.41
C GLY A 1037 -34.62 -18.75 71.15
N LEU A 1038 -35.22 -17.63 70.73
CA LEU A 1038 -34.84 -16.90 69.51
C LEU A 1038 -33.42 -16.33 69.57
N THR A 1039 -32.70 -16.41 68.45
CA THR A 1039 -31.45 -15.68 68.21
C THR A 1039 -31.70 -14.37 67.48
N GLU A 1040 -31.00 -13.33 67.92
CA GLU A 1040 -30.74 -12.13 67.14
C GLU A 1040 -29.54 -12.41 66.22
N VAL A 1041 -29.60 -11.97 64.97
CA VAL A 1041 -28.60 -12.27 63.94
C VAL A 1041 -28.11 -10.97 63.31
N THR A 1042 -26.84 -10.64 63.53
CA THR A 1042 -26.15 -9.50 62.89
C THR A 1042 -25.30 -9.99 61.73
N VAL A 1043 -25.32 -9.28 60.60
CA VAL A 1043 -24.62 -9.66 59.38
C VAL A 1043 -23.77 -8.49 58.89
N VAL A 1044 -22.48 -8.72 58.65
CA VAL A 1044 -21.52 -7.74 58.15
C VAL A 1044 -20.90 -8.26 56.85
N LEU A 1045 -21.06 -7.49 55.77
CA LEU A 1045 -20.55 -7.85 54.44
C LEU A 1045 -19.15 -7.26 54.18
N GLY A 1046 -18.25 -8.10 53.67
CA GLY A 1046 -16.86 -7.72 53.35
C GLY A 1046 -16.74 -6.74 52.18
N ASP A 1047 -15.52 -6.34 51.82
CA ASP A 1047 -15.28 -5.47 50.66
C ASP A 1047 -15.34 -6.21 49.31
N HIS A 1048 -15.30 -7.54 49.36
CA HIS A 1048 -15.66 -8.46 48.28
C HIS A 1048 -16.79 -9.39 48.73
N ILE A 1049 -17.57 -9.88 47.76
CA ILE A 1049 -18.52 -10.97 47.97
C ILE A 1049 -18.34 -11.99 46.84
N PHE A 1050 -18.02 -13.23 47.22
CA PHE A 1050 -17.96 -14.38 46.31
C PHE A 1050 -19.19 -15.27 46.45
N PHE A 1051 -19.74 -15.70 45.31
CA PHE A 1051 -20.81 -16.70 45.23
C PHE A 1051 -20.34 -17.91 44.41
N ASN A 1052 -20.57 -19.11 44.94
CA ASN A 1052 -20.51 -20.38 44.21
C ASN A 1052 -21.89 -20.69 43.60
N LEU A 1053 -21.95 -21.31 42.42
CA LEU A 1053 -23.19 -21.71 41.77
C LEU A 1053 -23.29 -23.24 41.68
N ILE A 1054 -24.23 -23.83 42.42
CA ILE A 1054 -24.44 -25.29 42.47
C ILE A 1054 -25.74 -25.65 41.77
N ASN A 1055 -25.67 -26.56 40.80
CA ASN A 1055 -26.85 -27.19 40.19
C ASN A 1055 -27.23 -28.42 41.05
N LEU A 1056 -28.51 -28.55 41.42
CA LEU A 1056 -28.98 -29.62 42.31
C LEU A 1056 -29.48 -30.88 41.58
N ASN A 1057 -29.69 -30.84 40.26
CA ASN A 1057 -30.29 -31.95 39.53
C ASN A 1057 -29.28 -33.04 39.12
N ASN A 1058 -29.18 -34.07 39.96
CA ASN A 1058 -28.51 -35.34 39.66
C ASN A 1058 -29.52 -36.40 39.18
N THR A 1059 -30.08 -36.23 37.98
CA THR A 1059 -30.78 -37.31 37.26
C THR A 1059 -29.84 -37.94 36.24
N THR A 1060 -29.71 -39.28 36.26
CA THR A 1060 -28.78 -40.02 35.40
C THR A 1060 -29.18 -40.08 33.92
N ASP A 1061 -30.37 -39.62 33.56
CA ASP A 1061 -30.85 -39.60 32.18
C ASP A 1061 -30.25 -38.45 31.37
N ALA A 1062 -29.40 -38.81 30.40
CA ALA A 1062 -28.59 -37.89 29.61
C ALA A 1062 -29.38 -37.17 28.49
N GLN A 1063 -30.37 -36.35 28.85
CA GLN A 1063 -30.90 -35.32 27.93
C GLN A 1063 -30.18 -33.98 28.14
N PHE A 1064 -29.54 -33.50 27.07
CA PHE A 1064 -28.65 -32.32 27.09
C PHE A 1064 -29.41 -31.02 27.45
N THR A 1065 -29.42 -30.67 28.73
CA THR A 1065 -29.72 -29.31 29.19
C THR A 1065 -28.44 -28.45 29.10
N ASP A 1066 -28.53 -27.28 28.48
CA ASP A 1066 -27.38 -26.39 28.32
C ASP A 1066 -27.07 -25.67 29.64
N THR A 1067 -26.16 -26.23 30.43
CA THR A 1067 -25.74 -25.76 31.76
C THR A 1067 -24.85 -24.50 31.72
N ARG A 1068 -24.74 -23.82 30.57
CA ARG A 1068 -24.00 -22.56 30.42
C ARG A 1068 -24.90 -21.34 30.54
N ILE A 1069 -24.35 -20.29 31.13
CA ILE A 1069 -25.00 -18.98 31.26
C ILE A 1069 -24.37 -17.96 30.30
N LEU A 1070 -25.16 -17.03 29.75
CA LEU A 1070 -24.66 -15.92 28.96
C LEU A 1070 -24.00 -14.86 29.85
N LEU A 1071 -22.87 -14.28 29.44
CA LEU A 1071 -22.20 -13.23 30.20
C LEU A 1071 -23.10 -12.00 30.43
N ASN A 1072 -23.98 -11.66 29.49
CA ASN A 1072 -24.97 -10.59 29.61
C ASN A 1072 -26.09 -10.87 30.66
N HIS A 1073 -26.27 -12.12 31.09
CA HIS A 1073 -27.21 -12.53 32.13
C HIS A 1073 -26.65 -12.32 33.55
N ILE A 1074 -25.34 -12.11 33.73
CA ILE A 1074 -24.82 -11.80 35.06
C ILE A 1074 -25.20 -10.36 35.44
N PRO A 1075 -25.74 -10.10 36.65
CA PRO A 1075 -25.97 -8.73 37.12
C PRO A 1075 -24.65 -7.96 37.20
N LYS A 1076 -24.55 -6.80 36.52
CA LYS A 1076 -23.35 -5.93 36.55
C LYS A 1076 -23.12 -5.28 37.93
N TYR A 1077 -24.15 -5.24 38.77
CA TYR A 1077 -24.11 -4.80 40.17
C TYR A 1077 -25.22 -5.47 40.99
N ILE A 1078 -25.06 -5.47 42.31
CA ILE A 1078 -26.06 -5.84 43.33
C ILE A 1078 -26.09 -4.74 44.40
N SER A 1079 -27.24 -4.54 45.06
CA SER A 1079 -27.43 -3.48 46.04
C SER A 1079 -27.98 -4.04 47.35
N THR A 1080 -27.32 -3.73 48.46
CA THR A 1080 -27.80 -4.07 49.81
C THR A 1080 -28.21 -2.79 50.56
N LEU A 1081 -28.80 -2.94 51.76
CA LEU A 1081 -29.21 -1.79 52.60
C LEU A 1081 -28.04 -0.88 53.03
N GLN A 1082 -26.79 -1.34 52.90
CA GLN A 1082 -25.60 -0.65 53.40
C GLN A 1082 -24.57 -0.32 52.31
N SER A 1083 -24.59 -0.99 51.16
CA SER A 1083 -23.58 -0.81 50.10
C SER A 1083 -24.05 -1.33 48.74
N GLN A 1084 -23.53 -0.73 47.67
CA GLN A 1084 -23.64 -1.27 46.31
C GLN A 1084 -22.33 -1.98 45.95
N TYR A 1085 -22.44 -3.14 45.30
CA TYR A 1085 -21.31 -3.93 44.83
C TYR A 1085 -21.40 -4.14 43.32
N TYR A 1086 -20.26 -4.12 42.63
CA TYR A 1086 -20.14 -4.26 41.18
C TYR A 1086 -19.42 -5.55 40.81
N LEU A 1087 -19.87 -6.16 39.71
CA LEU A 1087 -19.30 -7.37 39.16
C LEU A 1087 -17.86 -7.13 38.69
N ARG A 1088 -16.91 -7.96 39.14
CA ARG A 1088 -15.49 -7.89 38.73
C ARG A 1088 -15.07 -9.09 37.89
N GLY A 1089 -15.60 -10.28 38.16
CA GLY A 1089 -15.36 -11.43 37.29
C GLY A 1089 -15.97 -12.74 37.75
N LEU A 1090 -15.67 -13.78 36.99
CA LEU A 1090 -16.22 -15.12 37.06
C LEU A 1090 -15.09 -16.16 36.97
N GLY A 1091 -15.12 -17.17 37.83
CA GLY A 1091 -14.37 -18.40 37.67
C GLY A 1091 -15.13 -19.36 36.75
N THR A 1092 -14.50 -19.81 35.66
CA THR A 1092 -15.16 -20.57 34.59
C THR A 1092 -14.28 -21.70 34.04
N THR A 1093 -14.91 -22.72 33.44
CA THR A 1093 -14.23 -23.85 32.76
C THR A 1093 -14.50 -23.87 31.24
N PRO A 1094 -13.67 -24.52 30.41
CA PRO A 1094 -13.89 -24.68 28.96
C PRO A 1094 -15.12 -25.53 28.62
N ASP A 1095 -15.68 -25.33 27.41
CA ASP A 1095 -16.79 -26.14 26.87
C ASP A 1095 -16.47 -27.63 26.69
N SER A 1096 -15.19 -28.00 26.61
CA SER A 1096 -14.74 -29.38 26.33
C SER A 1096 -14.67 -30.29 27.56
N GLN A 1097 -14.94 -29.78 28.77
CA GLN A 1097 -15.08 -30.61 29.96
C GLN A 1097 -16.56 -30.80 30.25
N GLN A 1098 -17.05 -32.04 30.12
CA GLN A 1098 -18.38 -32.41 30.62
C GLN A 1098 -18.45 -32.11 32.12
N VAL A 1099 -19.61 -31.65 32.59
CA VAL A 1099 -19.87 -31.51 34.03
C VAL A 1099 -19.98 -32.92 34.62
N THR A 1100 -18.87 -33.43 35.15
CA THR A 1100 -18.85 -34.72 35.83
C THR A 1100 -19.57 -34.63 37.17
N THR A 1101 -20.22 -35.72 37.57
CA THR A 1101 -21.23 -35.79 38.64
C THR A 1101 -20.64 -35.79 40.07
N SER A 1102 -19.45 -35.22 40.27
CA SER A 1102 -18.84 -35.05 41.59
C SER A 1102 -18.42 -33.60 41.85
N HIS A 1103 -18.55 -33.16 43.10
CA HIS A 1103 -18.10 -31.83 43.58
C HIS A 1103 -16.56 -31.69 43.64
N THR A 1104 -15.83 -32.48 42.85
CA THR A 1104 -14.36 -32.65 42.89
C THR A 1104 -13.72 -32.66 41.50
N ALA A 1105 -14.46 -32.25 40.46
CA ALA A 1105 -14.01 -32.29 39.07
C ALA A 1105 -12.75 -31.44 38.82
N ILE A 1106 -11.59 -32.10 38.72
CA ILE A 1106 -10.30 -31.45 38.41
C ILE A 1106 -10.33 -30.97 36.95
N GLY A 1107 -10.21 -29.66 36.74
CA GLY A 1107 -10.34 -29.04 35.42
C GLY A 1107 -9.54 -27.76 35.27
N HIS A 1108 -9.39 -27.29 34.02
CA HIS A 1108 -8.65 -26.06 33.73
C HIS A 1108 -9.53 -24.85 33.94
N TYR A 1109 -9.26 -24.06 34.98
CA TYR A 1109 -9.98 -22.81 35.24
C TYR A 1109 -9.38 -21.61 34.49
N HIS A 1110 -10.25 -20.69 34.09
CA HIS A 1110 -9.88 -19.37 33.57
C HIS A 1110 -10.89 -18.29 34.04
N ALA A 1111 -10.40 -17.06 34.15
CA ALA A 1111 -11.19 -15.94 34.66
C ALA A 1111 -11.86 -15.16 33.52
N HIS A 1112 -13.19 -15.12 33.50
CA HIS A 1112 -13.97 -14.18 32.70
C HIS A 1112 -14.23 -12.93 33.53
N VAL A 1113 -13.57 -11.82 33.22
CA VAL A 1113 -13.61 -10.60 34.03
C VAL A 1113 -14.29 -9.45 33.32
N PHE A 1114 -15.03 -8.64 34.08
CA PHE A 1114 -15.77 -7.50 33.58
C PHE A 1114 -15.00 -6.21 33.93
N ARG A 1115 -14.70 -5.39 32.92
CA ARG A 1115 -13.92 -4.15 33.08
C ARG A 1115 -14.85 -2.94 33.04
N ASN A 1116 -15.35 -2.52 34.19
CA ASN A 1116 -16.30 -1.39 34.31
C ASN A 1116 -15.86 -0.13 33.54
N PRO A 1117 -14.57 0.31 33.56
CA PRO A 1117 -14.15 1.55 32.89
C PRO A 1117 -14.22 1.53 31.36
N ILE A 1118 -14.48 0.38 30.72
CA ILE A 1118 -14.54 0.23 29.26
C ILE A 1118 -15.74 -0.59 28.76
N ASP A 1119 -16.70 -0.86 29.65
CA ASP A 1119 -17.86 -1.76 29.47
C ASP A 1119 -17.59 -2.94 28.52
N SER A 1120 -16.70 -3.85 28.96
CA SER A 1120 -16.33 -5.01 28.15
C SER A 1120 -15.84 -6.19 29.01
N TRP A 1121 -16.00 -7.39 28.46
CA TRP A 1121 -15.53 -8.63 29.04
C TRP A 1121 -14.14 -9.01 28.52
N GLN A 1122 -13.28 -9.50 29.40
CA GLN A 1122 -11.95 -10.01 29.10
C GLN A 1122 -11.79 -11.44 29.65
N ILE A 1123 -11.06 -12.30 28.94
CA ILE A 1123 -10.72 -13.66 29.41
C ILE A 1123 -9.22 -13.76 29.74
N TYR A 1124 -8.93 -14.15 30.97
CA TYR A 1124 -7.58 -14.38 31.49
C TYR A 1124 -7.38 -15.90 31.66
N ASP A 1125 -6.75 -16.49 30.64
CA ASP A 1125 -6.49 -17.92 30.54
C ASP A 1125 -4.97 -18.16 30.55
N GLY A 1126 -4.49 -18.83 31.60
CA GLY A 1126 -3.07 -19.12 31.79
C GLY A 1126 -2.44 -20.01 30.70
N ILE A 1127 -3.25 -20.75 29.92
CA ILE A 1127 -2.80 -21.53 28.75
C ILE A 1127 -2.62 -20.65 27.52
N LYS A 1128 -3.42 -19.60 27.33
CA LYS A 1128 -3.30 -18.67 26.19
C LYS A 1128 -2.04 -17.80 26.28
N GLU A 1129 -1.65 -17.19 25.15
CA GLU A 1129 -0.47 -16.30 25.13
C GLU A 1129 -0.79 -14.84 25.50
N LYS A 1130 -2.03 -14.39 25.34
CA LYS A 1130 -2.51 -13.05 25.69
C LYS A 1130 -3.94 -13.10 26.25
N VAL A 1131 -4.31 -12.07 27.01
CA VAL A 1131 -5.72 -11.74 27.34
C VAL A 1131 -6.48 -11.49 26.04
N LEU A 1132 -7.73 -11.94 25.96
CA LEU A 1132 -8.64 -11.66 24.84
C LEU A 1132 -9.85 -10.87 25.34
N ILE A 1133 -10.45 -10.06 24.46
CA ILE A 1133 -11.79 -9.47 24.66
C ILE A 1133 -12.81 -10.49 24.16
N VAL A 1134 -13.91 -10.67 24.89
CA VAL A 1134 -15.01 -11.58 24.53
C VAL A 1134 -16.35 -10.87 24.50
N SER A 1135 -17.34 -11.47 23.84
CA SER A 1135 -18.67 -10.89 23.68
C SER A 1135 -19.51 -11.09 24.94
N GLU A 1136 -20.40 -10.15 25.28
CA GLU A 1136 -21.38 -10.39 26.34
C GLU A 1136 -22.42 -11.48 25.96
N ASN A 1137 -22.51 -11.82 24.67
CA ASN A 1137 -23.30 -12.94 24.17
C ASN A 1137 -22.53 -14.29 24.19
N THR A 1138 -21.32 -14.34 24.76
CA THR A 1138 -20.61 -15.61 25.00
C THR A 1138 -21.31 -16.38 26.12
N LYS A 1139 -21.53 -17.68 25.90
CA LYS A 1139 -21.95 -18.65 26.94
C LYS A 1139 -20.73 -19.17 27.70
N VAL A 1140 -20.85 -19.38 29.01
CA VAL A 1140 -19.77 -19.91 29.86
C VAL A 1140 -20.28 -20.94 30.87
N ASN A 1141 -19.44 -21.93 31.18
CA ASN A 1141 -19.59 -22.80 32.34
C ASN A 1141 -19.19 -22.01 33.59
N LEU A 1142 -20.18 -21.50 34.33
CA LEU A 1142 -19.97 -20.68 35.52
C LEU A 1142 -19.75 -21.56 36.77
N GLN A 1143 -18.81 -21.17 37.62
CA GLN A 1143 -18.55 -21.79 38.92
C GLN A 1143 -18.63 -20.75 40.04
N ILE A 1144 -17.81 -19.70 39.96
CA ILE A 1144 -17.74 -18.64 40.99
C ILE A 1144 -18.00 -17.27 40.38
N ILE A 1145 -18.70 -16.39 41.10
CA ILE A 1145 -18.90 -14.96 40.79
C ILE A 1145 -18.17 -14.13 41.85
N LEU A 1146 -17.48 -13.06 41.44
CA LEU A 1146 -16.92 -12.03 42.33
C LEU A 1146 -17.59 -10.67 42.10
N TYR A 1147 -18.14 -10.12 43.19
CA TYR A 1147 -18.49 -8.71 43.32
C TYR A 1147 -17.54 -8.01 44.30
N SER A 1148 -17.25 -6.73 44.11
CA SER A 1148 -16.63 -5.87 45.13
C SER A 1148 -17.39 -4.57 45.27
N LYS A 1149 -17.18 -3.82 46.35
CA LYS A 1149 -17.52 -2.39 46.41
C LYS A 1149 -16.80 -1.62 45.28
#